data_AF-A0A524MBP4-F1
#
_entry.id   AF-A0A524MBP4-F1
#
_cell.length_a   1.000
_cell.length_b   1.000
_cell.length_c   1.000
_cell.angle_alpha   90.00
_cell.angle_beta   90.00
_cell.angle_gamma   90.00
#
_symmetry.space_group_name_H-M   'P 1'
#
loop_
_entity.id
_entity.type
_entity.pdbx_description
1 polymer ?
#
loop_
_entity_poly.entity_id
_entity_poly.type
_entity_poly.pdbx_seq_one_letter_code
_entity_poly.pdbx_strand_id
1 'polypeptide(L)'
;MNILFKVKSLTREISYVFFGTVAGFTLGFAQLAYAEIADLSPSPLTTSSTDVVKPNATFILDDSGSMDRDFTPEYVNDSNGSGTAAGCYDSGDDGSGSIADTPDRCEEGDPPCMSPHFNTQYYNPDFTYIPPVNSDGSSRTSMGSPWTSVPKDGFGVQSTSSTNLITGFPDRNWCDSTSGGTCRLNADYTYPSAAFPYSSSANGSPYYYRIVPSEYCDTAELTNCTATTSPTGSFTFPAKVRWCDSAAATNCQARHVGNFIYPKYLGSVNPGSTGVAAQAATATVAILNSGSNNAAGITGVTIDGVAIMSGSVTASGGTNTSSERRNAAEDLCNAINGFSSTPNYQARNTGSGTTCSGSGSETVTIIASTVGPASNGLTVNVLSGAVGTAAAQATITIDSASSGAQLGGGRTIGGVTITSGSTITASGGSSNTWRRSLRDQLRDAINSYSSSPAYTATSSGYSVIISATVAEGANANGRVVVIPIISGISLSISDCSSPSVTDAMCGGVTGGGIPVTITNMSGGSDAILAAVAYRENTGIWSRTNIVSSNNSYPRVSTRTDCLGATCTYAEEMTNFANWYAYYRTRMQMMKSSAGRAFVSLGNDYRVGFITLNPGSNPSGQSPSGYEFVPVNDFDATQKSTWYTRFYSIKPDSSTPLREALSRVGRYYANVTGGINSSMTGDPMQYSCQQNIALLTTDGFWNGNDGENLTGGSIGNQDNVNSGYSTRGDGAYDGGLGGTAGSSSFGSSDTLADVAMYYYKTDLRADGSLGALGTDVGTDNNVPVSGKDIATHQHMTTFTLGLGIDGVMNYLEGYEGSATGDYANIVSGASNCAWAPGVACNWPQARADDPTALDDLWHTAVNGRGTYFSARDPVSLYQGLANALASVAIRTGSAAASSTSSPNITQTDRFIYSSTYRTQLWDGEIIA
;
A
#
# COMPACT_ATOMS: atom_id res chain seq x y z
N MET A 1 51.20 -13.25 -65.22
CA MET A 1 49.90 -12.62 -65.51
C MET A 1 49.06 -12.74 -64.25
N ASN A 2 48.50 -11.62 -63.80
CA ASN A 2 48.19 -11.26 -62.42
C ASN A 2 47.01 -11.97 -61.75
N ILE A 3 46.94 -11.77 -60.43
CA ILE A 3 45.82 -11.88 -59.46
C ILE A 3 45.90 -13.18 -58.62
N LEU A 4 46.67 -13.26 -57.52
CA LEU A 4 46.58 -12.59 -56.20
C LEU A 4 45.28 -12.90 -55.43
N PHE A 5 45.33 -13.88 -54.51
CA PHE A 5 44.56 -13.84 -53.26
C PHE A 5 45.47 -14.22 -52.08
N LYS A 6 45.67 -13.24 -51.20
CA LYS A 6 46.34 -13.33 -49.91
C LYS A 6 45.39 -13.98 -48.90
N VAL A 7 45.83 -15.02 -48.20
CA VAL A 7 45.27 -15.38 -46.89
C VAL A 7 46.26 -14.91 -45.83
N LYS A 8 45.79 -13.98 -44.99
CA LYS A 8 46.53 -13.44 -43.84
C LYS A 8 46.65 -14.53 -42.77
N SER A 9 47.90 -14.79 -42.38
CA SER A 9 48.27 -15.44 -41.13
C SER A 9 47.73 -14.67 -39.92
N LEU A 10 47.15 -15.40 -38.97
CA LEU A 10 47.03 -15.01 -37.57
C LEU A 10 47.71 -16.11 -36.74
N THR A 11 49.03 -16.02 -36.65
CA THR A 11 49.84 -16.65 -35.62
C THR A 11 49.53 -16.01 -34.28
N ARG A 12 49.16 -16.80 -33.28
CA ARG A 12 49.28 -16.41 -31.88
C ARG A 12 50.07 -17.50 -31.16
N GLU A 13 51.31 -17.15 -30.85
CA GLU A 13 52.29 -17.95 -30.13
C GLU A 13 51.81 -18.22 -28.70
N ILE A 14 51.92 -19.47 -28.25
CA ILE A 14 51.92 -19.84 -26.83
C ILE A 14 53.35 -20.24 -26.51
N SER A 15 54.00 -19.42 -25.68
CA SER A 15 55.34 -19.63 -25.15
C SER A 15 55.37 -20.79 -24.15
N TYR A 16 56.30 -21.72 -24.36
CA TYR A 16 56.73 -22.73 -23.40
C TYR A 16 57.76 -22.15 -22.41
N VAL A 17 57.59 -22.39 -21.10
CA VAL A 17 58.65 -22.31 -20.10
C VAL A 17 58.47 -23.40 -19.03
N PHE A 18 59.41 -24.35 -19.04
CA PHE A 18 59.99 -25.17 -17.94
C PHE A 18 59.11 -26.06 -17.02
N PHE A 19 59.35 -27.39 -17.05
CA PHE A 19 60.31 -28.10 -16.18
C PHE A 19 60.43 -29.58 -16.58
N GLY A 20 61.66 -30.07 -16.79
CA GLY A 20 61.99 -31.51 -16.89
C GLY A 20 62.20 -32.11 -15.49
N THR A 21 61.79 -33.36 -15.25
CA THR A 21 62.61 -34.60 -15.05
C THR A 21 62.06 -35.29 -13.76
N VAL A 22 61.93 -36.61 -13.55
CA VAL A 22 62.55 -37.84 -14.10
C VAL A 22 61.73 -39.09 -13.65
N ALA A 23 61.80 -40.15 -14.48
CA ALA A 23 61.68 -41.61 -14.24
C ALA A 23 60.43 -42.30 -13.64
N GLY A 24 60.07 -43.44 -14.27
CA GLY A 24 59.38 -44.55 -13.60
C GLY A 24 58.57 -45.46 -14.51
N PHE A 25 59.22 -46.39 -15.21
CA PHE A 25 58.58 -47.42 -16.05
C PHE A 25 58.15 -48.61 -15.17
N THR A 26 56.85 -48.94 -15.11
CA THR A 26 56.35 -50.26 -14.68
C THR A 26 55.10 -50.63 -15.46
N LEU A 27 55.19 -51.71 -16.25
CA LEU A 27 54.06 -52.43 -16.86
C LEU A 27 53.23 -53.16 -15.80
N GLY A 28 51.90 -53.13 -15.93
CA GLY A 28 50.96 -53.94 -15.15
C GLY A 28 49.59 -54.02 -15.82
N PHE A 29 49.36 -55.13 -16.51
CA PHE A 29 48.12 -55.71 -17.07
C PHE A 29 46.77 -55.06 -16.71
N ALA A 30 46.04 -54.61 -17.75
CA ALA A 30 44.58 -54.45 -17.73
C ALA A 30 43.91 -55.66 -18.41
N GLN A 31 42.84 -56.15 -17.78
CA GLN A 31 42.06 -57.32 -18.19
C GLN A 31 41.33 -57.12 -19.51
N LEU A 32 41.19 -58.22 -20.25
CA LEU A 32 40.38 -58.39 -21.46
C LEU A 32 38.89 -58.17 -21.15
N ALA A 33 38.26 -57.22 -21.84
CA ALA A 33 36.81 -57.20 -22.03
C ALA A 33 36.49 -57.96 -23.32
N TYR A 34 35.62 -58.97 -23.21
CA TYR A 34 35.07 -59.70 -24.35
C TYR A 34 34.07 -58.79 -25.08
N ALA A 35 34.30 -58.56 -26.37
CA ALA A 35 33.31 -57.97 -27.26
C ALA A 35 32.21 -59.01 -27.52
N GLU A 36 30.98 -58.68 -27.14
CA GLU A 36 29.79 -59.42 -27.53
C GLU A 36 29.47 -59.13 -29.01
N ILE A 37 29.03 -60.15 -29.73
CA ILE A 37 28.82 -60.10 -31.18
C ILE A 37 27.52 -59.32 -31.42
N ALA A 38 27.62 -58.10 -31.98
CA ALA A 38 26.46 -57.37 -32.46
C ALA A 38 25.84 -58.11 -33.65
N ASP A 39 24.61 -58.58 -33.47
CA ASP A 39 23.80 -59.20 -34.51
C ASP A 39 23.38 -58.12 -35.52
N LEU A 40 23.75 -58.28 -36.79
CA LEU A 40 23.43 -57.35 -37.87
C LEU A 40 22.05 -57.70 -38.43
N SER A 41 21.12 -56.74 -38.35
CA SER A 41 19.78 -56.84 -38.97
C SER A 41 19.87 -57.30 -40.43
N PRO A 42 19.08 -58.31 -40.87
CA PRO A 42 19.19 -58.91 -42.20
C PRO A 42 18.46 -58.12 -43.31
N SER A 43 18.14 -56.85 -43.10
CA SER A 43 17.45 -56.03 -44.09
C SER A 43 18.45 -55.21 -44.94
N PRO A 44 18.41 -55.31 -46.27
CA PRO A 44 19.41 -54.68 -47.15
C PRO A 44 19.38 -53.15 -47.03
N LEU A 45 20.56 -52.56 -46.82
CA LEU A 45 20.85 -51.13 -46.60
C LEU A 45 20.55 -50.21 -47.80
N THR A 46 19.88 -50.72 -48.84
CA THR A 46 19.63 -49.99 -50.10
C THR A 46 18.26 -49.31 -50.16
N THR A 47 17.52 -49.24 -49.04
CA THR A 47 16.25 -48.49 -48.95
C THR A 47 16.20 -47.51 -47.77
N SER A 48 17.34 -47.01 -47.27
CA SER A 48 17.29 -45.82 -46.40
C SER A 48 16.82 -44.65 -47.26
N SER A 49 15.53 -44.32 -47.19
CA SER A 49 15.03 -43.08 -47.76
C SER A 49 15.83 -41.92 -47.16
N THR A 50 16.05 -40.90 -47.97
CA THR A 50 16.66 -39.62 -47.58
C THR A 50 15.75 -38.80 -46.64
N ASP A 51 14.91 -39.45 -45.84
CA ASP A 51 13.94 -38.78 -44.99
C ASP A 51 14.59 -38.41 -43.67
N VAL A 52 14.95 -37.13 -43.54
CA VAL A 52 15.33 -36.52 -42.27
C VAL A 52 14.18 -36.76 -41.28
N VAL A 53 14.44 -37.45 -40.17
CA VAL A 53 13.45 -37.67 -39.11
C VAL A 53 13.13 -36.32 -38.46
N LYS A 54 11.92 -35.82 -38.71
CA LYS A 54 11.47 -34.50 -38.26
C LYS A 54 10.98 -34.56 -36.81
N PRO A 55 11.37 -33.64 -35.93
CA PRO A 55 10.84 -33.58 -34.57
C PRO A 55 9.33 -33.27 -34.58
N ASN A 56 8.60 -33.85 -33.63
CA ASN A 56 7.22 -33.52 -33.33
C ASN A 56 7.16 -32.41 -32.27
N ALA A 57 6.42 -31.34 -32.53
CA ALA A 57 6.19 -30.25 -31.59
C ALA A 57 4.70 -29.97 -31.43
N THR A 58 4.19 -29.97 -30.20
CA THR A 58 2.80 -29.58 -29.90
C THR A 58 2.80 -28.28 -29.14
N PHE A 59 2.14 -27.26 -29.69
CA PHE A 59 1.90 -26.00 -29.00
C PHE A 59 0.64 -26.10 -28.13
N ILE A 60 0.79 -25.87 -26.82
CA ILE A 60 -0.29 -25.85 -25.85
C ILE A 60 -0.57 -24.39 -25.50
N LEU A 61 -1.70 -23.87 -25.99
CA LEU A 61 -2.14 -22.50 -25.77
C LEU A 61 -3.03 -22.39 -24.55
N ASP A 62 -2.73 -21.42 -23.70
CA ASP A 62 -3.66 -20.95 -22.67
C ASP A 62 -4.86 -20.25 -23.28
N ASP A 63 -6.03 -20.86 -23.13
CA ASP A 63 -7.32 -20.31 -23.50
C ASP A 63 -8.15 -19.91 -22.28
N SER A 64 -7.58 -19.84 -21.08
CA SER A 64 -8.32 -19.48 -19.86
C SER A 64 -8.84 -18.04 -19.89
N GLY A 65 -9.86 -17.75 -19.08
CA GLY A 65 -10.49 -16.43 -19.04
C GLY A 65 -9.57 -15.25 -18.69
N SER A 66 -8.44 -15.49 -18.00
CA SER A 66 -7.43 -14.45 -17.72
C SER A 66 -6.78 -13.90 -18.99
N MET A 67 -6.72 -14.70 -20.05
CA MET A 67 -6.12 -14.30 -21.32
C MET A 67 -6.91 -13.19 -22.06
N ASP A 68 -8.15 -12.90 -21.65
CA ASP A 68 -8.94 -11.77 -22.18
C ASP A 68 -8.59 -10.41 -21.54
N ARG A 69 -7.78 -10.40 -20.48
CA ARG A 69 -7.43 -9.18 -19.73
C ARG A 69 -6.50 -8.27 -20.55
N ASP A 70 -6.69 -6.96 -20.40
CA ASP A 70 -5.83 -5.90 -20.94
C ASP A 70 -4.83 -5.34 -19.91
N PHE A 71 -4.60 -6.11 -18.84
CA PHE A 71 -3.62 -5.82 -17.82
C PHE A 71 -2.79 -7.04 -17.41
N THR A 72 -1.52 -6.80 -17.11
CA THR A 72 -0.58 -7.78 -16.56
C THR A 72 0.43 -7.04 -15.68
N PRO A 73 0.76 -7.51 -14.47
CA PRO A 73 0.24 -8.69 -13.75
C PRO A 73 -1.13 -8.47 -13.09
N GLU A 74 -1.64 -9.48 -12.37
CA GLU A 74 -2.96 -9.52 -11.71
C GLU A 74 -3.16 -8.35 -10.74
N TYR A 75 -2.11 -7.94 -10.02
CA TYR A 75 -2.17 -6.87 -9.02
C TYR A 75 -2.61 -5.50 -9.58
N VAL A 76 -2.64 -5.33 -10.92
CA VAL A 76 -3.12 -4.09 -11.55
C VAL A 76 -4.62 -3.91 -11.27
N ASN A 77 -5.41 -4.98 -11.38
CA ASN A 77 -6.86 -4.95 -11.20
C ASN A 77 -7.38 -6.34 -10.75
N ASP A 78 -6.87 -6.84 -9.62
CA ASP A 78 -7.38 -8.10 -9.06
C ASP A 78 -8.68 -7.84 -8.30
N SER A 79 -9.76 -8.49 -8.75
CA SER A 79 -11.10 -8.42 -8.17
C SER A 79 -11.32 -9.46 -7.07
N ASN A 80 -10.37 -10.37 -6.83
CA ASN A 80 -10.45 -11.41 -5.81
C ASN A 80 -10.14 -10.88 -4.39
N GLY A 81 -11.01 -9.98 -3.90
CA GLY A 81 -11.49 -9.91 -2.50
C GLY A 81 -10.52 -9.95 -1.31
N SER A 82 -9.19 -9.90 -1.49
CA SER A 82 -8.21 -10.03 -0.41
C SER A 82 -7.68 -8.69 0.11
N GLY A 83 -8.12 -7.56 -0.44
CA GLY A 83 -7.60 -6.25 -0.05
C GLY A 83 -6.11 -6.04 -0.39
N THR A 84 -5.59 -6.82 -1.36
CA THR A 84 -4.17 -6.82 -1.77
C THR A 84 -3.91 -6.03 -3.06
N ALA A 85 -4.93 -5.69 -3.85
CA ALA A 85 -4.82 -4.78 -4.98
C ALA A 85 -4.72 -3.33 -4.47
N ALA A 86 -3.60 -3.00 -3.84
CA ALA A 86 -3.30 -1.69 -3.27
C ALA A 86 -2.43 -0.87 -4.25
N GLY A 87 -2.85 -0.78 -5.51
CA GLY A 87 -2.05 -0.21 -6.60
C GLY A 87 -2.30 1.27 -6.84
N CYS A 88 -3.51 1.75 -6.56
CA CYS A 88 -3.94 3.09 -6.87
C CYS A 88 -4.68 3.73 -5.70
N TYR A 89 -4.53 5.04 -5.52
CA TYR A 89 -5.50 5.79 -4.72
C TYR A 89 -6.71 6.12 -5.57
N ASP A 90 -7.88 5.61 -5.18
CA ASP A 90 -9.12 5.80 -5.93
C ASP A 90 -10.37 5.92 -5.03
N SER A 91 -10.36 6.89 -4.13
CA SER A 91 -11.50 7.18 -3.23
C SER A 91 -12.67 7.88 -3.92
N GLY A 92 -12.66 7.98 -5.25
CA GLY A 92 -13.65 8.72 -6.03
C GLY A 92 -14.79 7.83 -6.51
N ASP A 93 -14.51 6.54 -6.73
CA ASP A 93 -15.44 5.58 -7.33
C ASP A 93 -16.46 5.02 -6.34
N ASP A 94 -16.13 4.98 -5.06
CA ASP A 94 -17.05 4.61 -3.98
C ASP A 94 -17.99 5.77 -3.57
N GLY A 95 -17.81 6.95 -4.17
CA GLY A 95 -18.56 8.16 -3.88
C GLY A 95 -18.25 8.78 -2.51
N SER A 96 -17.22 8.30 -1.80
CA SER A 96 -16.84 8.81 -0.48
C SER A 96 -16.19 10.20 -0.58
N GLY A 97 -15.42 10.42 -1.66
CA GLY A 97 -14.59 11.62 -1.83
C GLY A 97 -13.47 11.73 -0.78
N SER A 98 -13.22 10.67 -0.03
CA SER A 98 -12.27 10.62 1.09
C SER A 98 -10.91 10.16 0.60
N ILE A 99 -10.01 11.11 0.35
CA ILE A 99 -8.65 10.75 -0.11
C ILE A 99 -7.79 10.01 0.94
N ALA A 100 -8.33 9.79 2.15
CA ALA A 100 -7.68 9.07 3.25
C ALA A 100 -7.94 7.56 3.24
N ASP A 101 -8.65 7.07 2.24
CA ASP A 101 -9.00 5.66 2.12
C ASP A 101 -7.78 4.81 1.73
N THR A 102 -7.87 3.50 1.98
CA THR A 102 -6.81 2.55 1.62
C THR A 102 -6.65 2.50 0.10
N PRO A 103 -5.43 2.24 -0.41
CA PRO A 103 -5.26 2.05 -1.85
C PRO A 103 -6.17 0.93 -2.36
N ASP A 104 -6.70 1.11 -3.56
CA ASP A 104 -7.62 0.23 -4.27
C ASP A 104 -7.01 -0.21 -5.61
N ARG A 105 -7.78 -1.02 -6.35
CA ARG A 105 -7.49 -1.45 -7.71
C ARG A 105 -7.26 -0.26 -8.63
N CYS A 106 -6.42 -0.43 -9.64
CA CYS A 106 -6.26 0.56 -10.68
C CYS A 106 -7.26 0.31 -11.82
N GLU A 107 -7.93 1.36 -12.28
CA GLU A 107 -8.85 1.31 -13.41
C GLU A 107 -8.29 1.99 -14.68
N GLU A 108 -8.93 1.78 -15.82
CA GLU A 108 -8.54 2.43 -17.08
C GLU A 108 -8.60 3.96 -16.92
N GLY A 109 -7.48 4.63 -17.19
CA GLY A 109 -7.30 6.07 -16.97
C GLY A 109 -6.47 6.44 -15.74
N ASP A 110 -6.31 5.52 -14.79
CA ASP A 110 -5.37 5.74 -13.69
C ASP A 110 -3.92 5.70 -14.19
N PRO A 111 -3.05 6.63 -13.75
CA PRO A 111 -1.68 6.67 -14.23
C PRO A 111 -0.90 5.36 -14.11
N PRO A 112 -1.01 4.56 -13.02
CA PRO A 112 -0.38 3.24 -12.97
C PRO A 112 -0.95 2.25 -13.99
N CYS A 113 -2.27 2.16 -14.15
CA CYS A 113 -2.90 1.26 -15.13
C CYS A 113 -2.48 1.59 -16.57
N MET A 114 -2.31 2.87 -16.85
CA MET A 114 -1.95 3.42 -18.16
C MET A 114 -0.44 3.62 -18.33
N SER A 115 0.38 2.84 -17.60
CA SER A 115 1.83 2.84 -17.69
C SER A 115 2.41 1.45 -17.94
N PRO A 116 3.29 1.27 -18.95
CA PRO A 116 3.95 -0.01 -19.22
C PRO A 116 4.94 -0.43 -18.12
N HIS A 117 5.21 0.44 -17.14
CA HIS A 117 6.09 0.13 -16.00
C HIS A 117 5.37 -0.56 -14.85
N PHE A 118 4.04 -0.48 -14.82
CA PHE A 118 3.20 -1.10 -13.80
C PHE A 118 2.24 -2.13 -14.41
N ASN A 119 1.58 -1.76 -15.50
CA ASN A 119 0.83 -2.67 -16.36
C ASN A 119 1.63 -2.99 -17.63
N THR A 120 2.34 -4.11 -17.67
CA THR A 120 3.20 -4.49 -18.80
C THR A 120 2.42 -4.83 -20.08
N GLN A 121 1.11 -5.04 -19.97
CA GLN A 121 0.21 -5.24 -21.11
C GLN A 121 -0.15 -3.91 -21.81
N TYR A 122 -0.03 -2.79 -21.10
CA TYR A 122 -0.31 -1.47 -21.65
C TYR A 122 0.70 -1.07 -22.74
N TYR A 123 0.31 -0.11 -23.58
CA TYR A 123 1.15 0.42 -24.65
C TYR A 123 2.51 0.89 -24.12
N ASN A 124 3.59 0.29 -24.64
CA ASN A 124 4.96 0.70 -24.39
C ASN A 124 5.56 1.36 -25.64
N PRO A 125 5.85 2.67 -25.61
CA PRO A 125 6.46 3.37 -26.74
C PRO A 125 7.85 2.86 -27.11
N ASP A 126 8.50 2.06 -26.24
CA ASP A 126 9.84 1.53 -26.51
C ASP A 126 9.81 0.34 -27.51
N PHE A 127 8.62 -0.16 -27.85
CA PHE A 127 8.43 -1.29 -28.76
C PHE A 127 7.73 -0.91 -30.06
N THR A 128 8.15 -1.56 -31.15
CA THR A 128 7.42 -1.53 -32.42
C THR A 128 6.39 -2.66 -32.41
N TYR A 129 5.12 -2.32 -32.45
CA TYR A 129 4.02 -3.27 -32.55
C TYR A 129 3.76 -3.60 -34.02
N ILE A 130 4.44 -4.64 -34.48
CA ILE A 130 4.35 -5.10 -35.87
C ILE A 130 3.07 -5.92 -36.04
N PRO A 131 2.21 -5.68 -37.05
CA PRO A 131 1.02 -6.49 -37.27
C PRO A 131 1.34 -8.00 -37.34
N PRO A 132 0.43 -8.89 -36.93
CA PRO A 132 0.63 -10.33 -37.02
C PRO A 132 0.85 -10.79 -38.46
N VAL A 133 1.22 -12.06 -38.65
CA VAL A 133 1.40 -12.66 -39.98
C VAL A 133 0.32 -13.70 -40.26
N ASN A 134 -0.05 -13.86 -41.52
CA ASN A 134 -0.88 -14.97 -41.98
C ASN A 134 -0.03 -16.25 -42.15
N SER A 135 -0.67 -17.38 -42.42
CA SER A 135 0.01 -18.67 -42.61
C SER A 135 1.01 -18.69 -43.78
N ASP A 136 0.84 -17.81 -44.77
CA ASP A 136 1.76 -17.66 -45.91
C ASP A 136 2.92 -16.69 -45.63
N GLY A 137 2.98 -16.13 -44.42
CA GLY A 137 3.98 -15.14 -44.00
C GLY A 137 3.70 -13.70 -44.43
N SER A 138 2.61 -13.44 -45.15
CA SER A 138 2.16 -12.07 -45.41
C SER A 138 1.74 -11.37 -44.11
N SER A 139 2.04 -10.08 -44.00
CA SER A 139 1.60 -9.29 -42.85
C SER A 139 0.09 -9.06 -42.90
N ARG A 140 -0.56 -9.13 -41.74
CA ARG A 140 -1.91 -8.59 -41.56
C ARG A 140 -1.90 -7.07 -41.68
N THR A 141 -3.09 -6.50 -41.85
CA THR A 141 -3.29 -5.06 -42.08
C THR A 141 -2.69 -4.23 -40.95
N SER A 142 -1.86 -3.24 -41.30
CA SER A 142 -1.41 -2.23 -40.34
C SER A 142 -2.51 -1.20 -40.12
N MET A 143 -2.68 -0.76 -38.87
CA MET A 143 -3.68 0.24 -38.47
C MET A 143 -3.18 1.66 -38.77
N GLY A 144 -3.22 2.01 -40.05
CA GLY A 144 -2.87 3.33 -40.56
C GLY A 144 -3.96 4.40 -40.40
N SER A 145 -3.61 5.63 -40.79
CA SER A 145 -4.55 6.75 -40.93
C SER A 145 -5.80 6.36 -41.75
N PRO A 146 -7.01 6.84 -41.39
CA PRO A 146 -7.29 7.99 -40.51
C PRO A 146 -7.55 7.65 -39.02
N TRP A 147 -7.39 6.40 -38.59
CA TRP A 147 -7.61 5.93 -37.20
C TRP A 147 -9.01 6.23 -36.60
N THR A 148 -10.00 6.54 -37.44
CA THR A 148 -11.37 6.85 -37.00
C THR A 148 -12.21 5.62 -36.68
N SER A 149 -11.72 4.43 -37.00
CA SER A 149 -12.35 3.15 -36.68
C SER A 149 -11.27 2.07 -36.60
N VAL A 150 -10.53 2.05 -35.49
CA VAL A 150 -9.54 1.00 -35.21
C VAL A 150 -10.22 -0.14 -34.45
N PRO A 151 -10.15 -1.40 -34.91
CA PRO A 151 -10.73 -2.54 -34.21
C PRO A 151 -10.15 -2.67 -32.79
N LYS A 152 -11.00 -2.97 -31.81
CA LYS A 152 -10.52 -3.40 -30.48
C LYS A 152 -9.85 -4.78 -30.52
N ASP A 153 -10.22 -5.56 -31.53
CA ASP A 153 -9.60 -6.85 -31.82
C ASP A 153 -9.44 -7.02 -33.33
N GLY A 154 -8.19 -6.94 -33.78
CA GLY A 154 -7.80 -7.12 -35.17
C GLY A 154 -7.86 -8.57 -35.66
N PHE A 155 -8.10 -9.55 -34.76
CA PHE A 155 -8.43 -10.92 -35.12
C PHE A 155 -9.94 -11.13 -35.32
N GLY A 156 -10.78 -10.29 -34.71
CA GLY A 156 -12.24 -10.31 -34.83
C GLY A 156 -12.91 -11.46 -34.07
N VAL A 157 -12.31 -11.93 -32.97
CA VAL A 157 -12.76 -13.08 -32.18
C VAL A 157 -13.31 -12.67 -30.81
N GLN A 158 -12.55 -11.89 -30.05
CA GLN A 158 -12.93 -11.41 -28.71
C GLN A 158 -13.91 -10.24 -28.81
N SER A 159 -13.76 -9.38 -29.83
CA SER A 159 -14.64 -8.25 -30.07
C SER A 159 -14.73 -7.94 -31.56
N THR A 160 -15.92 -7.54 -32.02
CA THR A 160 -16.13 -6.98 -33.36
C THR A 160 -16.25 -5.45 -33.36
N SER A 161 -16.17 -4.83 -32.18
CA SER A 161 -16.27 -3.38 -32.02
C SER A 161 -14.98 -2.65 -32.45
N SER A 162 -15.12 -1.37 -32.82
CA SER A 162 -14.03 -0.47 -33.13
C SER A 162 -14.16 0.84 -32.36
N THR A 163 -13.05 1.57 -32.25
CA THR A 163 -12.97 2.87 -31.58
C THR A 163 -12.38 3.90 -32.52
N ASN A 164 -12.95 5.11 -32.50
CA ASN A 164 -12.31 6.28 -33.09
C ASN A 164 -11.19 6.74 -32.17
N LEU A 165 -9.95 6.35 -32.45
CA LEU A 165 -8.82 6.68 -31.58
C LEU A 165 -8.47 8.18 -31.63
N ILE A 166 -9.04 8.99 -32.52
CA ILE A 166 -8.76 10.44 -32.49
C ILE A 166 -9.44 11.12 -31.30
N THR A 167 -10.65 10.67 -30.94
CA THR A 167 -11.52 11.36 -29.97
C THR A 167 -12.18 10.44 -28.94
N GLY A 168 -12.10 9.12 -29.13
CA GLY A 168 -12.87 8.13 -28.39
C GLY A 168 -12.03 7.17 -27.57
N PHE A 169 -10.73 7.44 -27.39
CA PHE A 169 -9.91 6.64 -26.48
C PHE A 169 -10.25 7.03 -25.03
N PRO A 170 -10.54 6.06 -24.15
CA PRO A 170 -10.97 6.33 -22.79
C PRO A 170 -9.88 7.00 -21.94
N ASP A 171 -10.30 7.93 -21.10
CA ASP A 171 -9.47 8.69 -20.17
C ASP A 171 -10.26 8.98 -18.89
N ARG A 172 -9.57 9.47 -17.87
CA ARG A 172 -10.17 9.72 -16.56
C ARG A 172 -9.77 11.08 -16.02
N ASN A 173 -10.78 11.83 -15.60
CA ASN A 173 -10.63 13.13 -14.95
C ASN A 173 -11.05 13.05 -13.48
N TRP A 174 -10.63 14.05 -12.71
CA TRP A 174 -10.93 14.22 -11.30
C TRP A 174 -11.66 15.54 -11.07
N CYS A 175 -12.81 15.49 -10.42
CA CYS A 175 -13.77 16.57 -10.31
C CYS A 175 -13.99 16.98 -8.84
N ASP A 176 -14.39 18.24 -8.65
CA ASP A 176 -14.76 18.81 -7.35
C ASP A 176 -16.11 18.33 -6.79
N SER A 177 -16.88 17.58 -7.59
CA SER A 177 -18.22 17.08 -7.24
C SER A 177 -18.56 15.78 -7.95
N THR A 178 -19.42 14.97 -7.34
CA THR A 178 -19.89 13.66 -7.83
C THR A 178 -20.70 13.73 -9.13
N SER A 179 -21.12 14.92 -9.56
CA SER A 179 -21.96 15.13 -10.76
C SER A 179 -21.20 15.79 -11.92
N GLY A 180 -19.86 15.75 -11.92
CA GLY A 180 -19.04 16.24 -13.04
C GLY A 180 -18.91 17.77 -13.12
N GLY A 181 -18.59 18.42 -11.99
CA GLY A 181 -18.30 19.86 -11.91
C GLY A 181 -16.99 20.29 -12.59
N THR A 182 -16.12 21.03 -11.88
CA THR A 182 -14.82 21.39 -12.45
C THR A 182 -13.92 20.16 -12.42
N CYS A 183 -13.51 19.67 -13.59
CA CYS A 183 -12.69 18.46 -13.69
C CYS A 183 -11.27 18.76 -14.18
N ARG A 184 -10.31 17.97 -13.69
CA ARG A 184 -8.88 18.07 -13.99
C ARG A 184 -8.36 16.71 -14.45
N LEU A 185 -7.49 16.76 -15.45
CA LEU A 185 -6.78 15.59 -15.96
C LEU A 185 -5.71 15.13 -14.96
N ASN A 186 -5.54 13.82 -14.78
CA ASN A 186 -4.53 13.28 -13.86
C ASN A 186 -3.11 13.21 -14.46
N ALA A 187 -2.61 14.33 -14.98
CA ALA A 187 -1.37 14.35 -15.77
C ALA A 187 -0.11 13.90 -15.00
N ASP A 188 0.00 14.23 -13.71
CA ASP A 188 1.20 13.98 -12.90
C ASP A 188 0.92 13.10 -11.66
N TYR A 189 -0.18 12.33 -11.70
CA TYR A 189 -0.66 11.50 -10.57
C TYR A 189 -0.83 12.28 -9.26
N THR A 190 -1.40 13.48 -9.35
CA THR A 190 -1.71 14.35 -8.20
C THR A 190 -3.14 14.18 -7.68
N TYR A 191 -3.99 13.44 -8.39
CA TYR A 191 -5.37 13.16 -8.01
C TYR A 191 -5.64 11.65 -7.76
N PRO A 192 -6.58 11.28 -6.87
CA PRO A 192 -7.49 12.14 -6.11
C PRO A 192 -6.78 13.10 -5.15
N SER A 193 -7.37 14.28 -4.97
CA SER A 193 -6.99 15.28 -3.96
C SER A 193 -8.25 15.80 -3.29
N ALA A 194 -8.16 16.42 -2.12
CA ALA A 194 -9.36 16.91 -1.46
C ALA A 194 -10.12 18.01 -2.23
N ALA A 195 -9.46 18.70 -3.18
CA ALA A 195 -10.10 19.65 -4.07
C ALA A 195 -10.78 18.98 -5.29
N PHE A 196 -10.30 17.81 -5.69
CA PHE A 196 -10.83 17.04 -6.83
C PHE A 196 -10.85 15.55 -6.46
N PRO A 197 -11.76 15.12 -5.56
CA PRO A 197 -11.72 13.77 -5.02
C PRO A 197 -12.58 12.77 -5.80
N TYR A 198 -13.40 13.22 -6.76
CA TYR A 198 -14.34 12.37 -7.48
C TYR A 198 -13.86 12.07 -8.89
N SER A 199 -13.99 10.83 -9.33
CA SER A 199 -13.65 10.45 -10.70
C SER A 199 -14.73 10.86 -11.70
N SER A 200 -14.35 10.99 -12.97
CA SER A 200 -15.28 11.15 -14.08
C SER A 200 -14.66 10.61 -15.37
N SER A 201 -15.43 9.80 -16.09
CA SER A 201 -15.02 9.26 -17.38
C SER A 201 -14.87 10.36 -18.43
N ALA A 202 -13.79 10.30 -19.20
CA ALA A 202 -13.51 11.17 -20.32
C ALA A 202 -13.13 10.35 -21.56
N ASN A 203 -13.15 11.00 -22.72
CA ASN A 203 -12.65 10.42 -23.96
C ASN A 203 -11.76 11.44 -24.67
N GLY A 204 -10.72 10.96 -25.34
CA GLY A 204 -9.77 11.80 -26.05
C GLY A 204 -8.90 11.03 -27.03
N SER A 205 -7.71 11.57 -27.28
CA SER A 205 -6.66 10.89 -28.04
C SER A 205 -5.85 9.98 -27.11
N PRO A 206 -5.23 8.90 -27.62
CA PRO A 206 -4.35 8.01 -26.90
C PRO A 206 -3.27 8.73 -26.09
N TYR A 207 -2.89 8.13 -24.99
CA TYR A 207 -1.83 8.62 -24.12
C TYR A 207 -1.14 7.47 -23.40
N TYR A 208 -0.02 7.75 -22.77
CA TYR A 208 0.64 6.82 -21.87
C TYR A 208 1.36 7.58 -20.76
N TYR A 209 1.52 6.93 -19.61
CA TYR A 209 2.32 7.44 -18.51
C TYR A 209 3.64 6.68 -18.39
N ARG A 210 4.68 7.38 -17.96
CA ARG A 210 5.92 6.76 -17.50
C ARG A 210 6.20 7.19 -16.06
N ILE A 211 6.62 6.22 -15.25
CA ILE A 211 7.22 6.48 -13.95
C ILE A 211 8.68 6.88 -14.17
N VAL A 212 9.04 8.07 -13.69
CA VAL A 212 10.40 8.60 -13.73
C VAL A 212 11.11 8.15 -12.44
N PRO A 213 12.21 7.39 -12.54
CA PRO A 213 12.95 6.93 -11.36
C PRO A 213 13.48 8.11 -10.53
N SER A 214 13.16 8.11 -9.24
CA SER A 214 13.78 8.98 -8.23
C SER A 214 14.89 8.28 -7.43
N GLU A 215 15.05 6.97 -7.64
CA GLU A 215 16.06 6.12 -7.02
C GLU A 215 16.70 5.19 -8.06
N TYR A 216 17.97 4.85 -7.83
CA TYR A 216 18.67 3.78 -8.55
C TYR A 216 19.21 2.76 -7.55
N CYS A 217 19.16 1.49 -7.93
CA CYS A 217 19.54 0.34 -7.12
C CYS A 217 20.81 -0.31 -7.67
N ASP A 218 21.54 -1.01 -6.81
CA ASP A 218 22.77 -1.72 -7.18
C ASP A 218 22.51 -3.00 -7.98
N THR A 219 21.33 -3.59 -7.80
CA THR A 219 20.89 -4.79 -8.52
C THR A 219 19.44 -4.67 -9.02
N ALA A 220 19.03 -5.61 -9.88
CA ALA A 220 17.69 -5.66 -10.45
C ALA A 220 16.61 -6.07 -9.43
N GLU A 221 16.99 -6.58 -8.26
CA GLU A 221 16.09 -6.94 -7.17
C GLU A 221 15.52 -5.71 -6.44
N LEU A 222 16.07 -4.52 -6.69
CA LEU A 222 15.63 -3.23 -6.16
C LEU A 222 15.48 -3.20 -4.62
N THR A 223 16.33 -3.93 -3.91
CA THR A 223 16.34 -3.97 -2.43
C THR A 223 17.25 -2.89 -1.83
N ASN A 224 18.42 -2.66 -2.41
CA ASN A 224 19.37 -1.64 -1.99
C ASN A 224 19.46 -0.50 -3.02
N CYS A 225 18.94 0.67 -2.66
CA CYS A 225 18.80 1.81 -3.59
C CYS A 225 19.21 3.14 -2.96
N THR A 226 19.70 4.04 -3.80
CA THR A 226 20.05 5.42 -3.43
C THR A 226 19.16 6.41 -4.17
N ALA A 227 18.80 7.50 -3.49
CA ALA A 227 18.05 8.60 -4.10
C ALA A 227 18.94 9.34 -5.11
N THR A 228 18.66 9.14 -6.40
CA THR A 228 19.35 9.79 -7.52
C THR A 228 18.44 9.71 -8.75
N THR A 229 18.53 10.71 -9.62
CA THR A 229 17.76 10.75 -10.87
C THR A 229 18.51 10.12 -12.05
N SER A 230 19.72 9.59 -11.83
CA SER A 230 20.55 8.95 -12.86
C SER A 230 21.52 7.91 -12.26
N PRO A 231 21.97 6.91 -13.06
CA PRO A 231 22.91 5.89 -12.60
C PRO A 231 24.15 6.49 -11.92
N THR A 232 24.53 5.98 -10.75
CA THR A 232 25.67 6.50 -9.98
C THR A 232 26.44 5.37 -9.28
N GLY A 233 27.73 5.21 -9.60
CA GLY A 233 28.56 4.17 -9.00
C GLY A 233 28.03 2.76 -9.33
N SER A 234 27.84 1.92 -8.29
CA SER A 234 27.20 0.60 -8.43
C SER A 234 25.69 0.68 -8.62
N PHE A 235 25.05 1.82 -8.33
CA PHE A 235 23.60 1.99 -8.43
C PHE A 235 23.19 2.32 -9.86
N THR A 236 23.05 1.29 -10.70
CA THR A 236 22.76 1.43 -12.13
C THR A 236 21.35 1.02 -12.55
N PHE A 237 20.58 0.37 -11.67
CA PHE A 237 19.23 -0.13 -11.98
C PHE A 237 18.15 0.89 -11.59
N PRO A 238 17.38 1.45 -12.55
CA PRO A 238 16.35 2.43 -12.23
C PRO A 238 15.18 1.81 -11.47
N ALA A 239 14.83 2.38 -10.30
CA ALA A 239 13.68 1.95 -9.51
C ALA A 239 12.39 2.61 -9.99
N LYS A 240 11.77 2.04 -11.04
CA LYS A 240 10.49 2.54 -11.58
C LYS A 240 9.30 2.10 -10.72
N VAL A 241 9.22 0.81 -10.40
CA VAL A 241 8.23 0.25 -9.47
C VAL A 241 8.98 -0.57 -8.43
N ARG A 242 8.67 -0.32 -7.16
CA ARG A 242 9.14 -1.10 -6.02
C ARG A 242 7.94 -1.39 -5.13
N TRP A 243 7.93 -2.57 -4.56
CA TRP A 243 6.91 -3.04 -3.64
C TRP A 243 7.48 -3.14 -2.24
N CYS A 244 6.77 -2.57 -1.30
CA CYS A 244 7.18 -2.43 0.08
C CYS A 244 6.29 -3.29 0.98
N ASP A 245 6.84 -3.73 2.11
CA ASP A 245 6.11 -4.52 3.11
C ASP A 245 5.06 -3.71 3.90
N SER A 246 5.07 -2.38 3.74
CA SER A 246 4.22 -1.44 4.43
C SER A 246 4.13 -0.10 3.69
N ALA A 247 3.09 0.68 3.98
CA ALA A 247 2.91 2.05 3.47
C ALA A 247 4.01 3.04 3.92
N ALA A 248 4.88 2.65 4.88
CA ALA A 248 6.03 3.46 5.27
C ALA A 248 7.14 3.50 4.20
N ALA A 249 7.10 2.56 3.24
CA ALA A 249 8.01 2.50 2.08
C ALA A 249 9.52 2.46 2.43
N THR A 250 9.86 1.86 3.57
CA THR A 250 11.26 1.73 4.05
C THR A 250 11.94 0.43 3.63
N ASN A 251 11.19 -0.66 3.55
CA ASN A 251 11.69 -1.97 3.14
C ASN A 251 10.96 -2.40 1.87
N CYS A 252 11.66 -2.36 0.73
CA CYS A 252 11.04 -2.56 -0.57
C CYS A 252 11.93 -3.38 -1.50
N GLN A 253 11.32 -4.06 -2.46
CA GLN A 253 11.94 -4.90 -3.46
C GLN A 253 11.26 -4.72 -4.83
N ALA A 254 11.78 -5.36 -5.87
CA ALA A 254 11.20 -5.30 -7.22
C ALA A 254 9.86 -6.05 -7.37
N ARG A 255 9.61 -7.06 -6.52
CA ARG A 255 8.53 -8.05 -6.70
C ARG A 255 7.35 -7.85 -5.77
N HIS A 256 6.15 -8.10 -6.30
CA HIS A 256 4.90 -8.11 -5.54
C HIS A 256 4.61 -9.52 -5.00
N VAL A 257 5.16 -9.85 -3.82
CA VAL A 257 5.00 -11.19 -3.21
C VAL A 257 4.94 -11.11 -1.70
N GLY A 258 4.15 -12.01 -1.08
CA GLY A 258 3.98 -12.06 0.37
C GLY A 258 3.45 -10.74 0.94
N ASN A 259 4.18 -10.13 1.88
CA ASN A 259 3.80 -8.86 2.49
C ASN A 259 4.19 -7.63 1.63
N PHE A 260 5.03 -7.80 0.60
CA PHE A 260 5.48 -6.70 -0.25
C PHE A 260 4.41 -6.34 -1.28
N ILE A 261 3.37 -5.66 -0.84
CA ILE A 261 2.18 -5.33 -1.64
C ILE A 261 1.94 -3.82 -1.77
N TYR A 262 2.75 -2.98 -1.13
CA TYR A 262 2.60 -1.51 -1.15
C TYR A 262 3.54 -0.86 -2.17
N PRO A 263 3.04 -0.32 -3.29
CA PRO A 263 3.91 0.29 -4.29
C PRO A 263 4.47 1.63 -3.81
N LYS A 264 5.79 1.81 -3.93
CA LYS A 264 6.52 2.98 -3.44
C LYS A 264 6.15 4.30 -4.13
N TYR A 265 5.45 4.27 -5.26
CA TYR A 265 5.04 5.48 -5.98
C TYR A 265 3.74 6.10 -5.44
N LEU A 266 3.00 5.43 -4.56
CA LEU A 266 1.72 5.95 -4.03
C LEU A 266 1.90 7.20 -3.17
N GLY A 267 3.02 7.29 -2.44
CA GLY A 267 3.22 8.30 -1.42
C GLY A 267 2.39 8.03 -0.17
N SER A 268 2.10 9.09 0.58
CA SER A 268 1.35 9.04 1.84
C SER A 268 0.26 10.11 1.84
N VAL A 269 -0.88 9.80 2.47
CA VAL A 269 -1.93 10.79 2.70
C VAL A 269 -1.59 11.61 3.94
N ASN A 270 -1.47 12.92 3.77
CA ASN A 270 -1.53 13.87 4.87
C ASN A 270 -3.01 14.08 5.20
N PRO A 271 -3.51 13.67 6.38
CA PRO A 271 -4.94 13.73 6.70
C PRO A 271 -5.47 15.15 6.90
N GLY A 272 -4.61 16.18 6.78
CA GLY A 272 -4.94 17.55 7.13
C GLY A 272 -5.01 17.75 8.63
N SER A 273 -5.33 18.97 9.06
CA SER A 273 -5.49 19.32 10.47
C SER A 273 -6.92 19.73 10.75
N THR A 274 -7.47 19.34 11.90
CA THR A 274 -8.74 19.89 12.36
C THR A 274 -8.53 21.33 12.79
N GLY A 275 -9.27 22.26 12.17
CA GLY A 275 -9.18 23.67 12.54
C GLY A 275 -9.59 23.88 14.00
N VAL A 276 -8.79 24.62 14.76
CA VAL A 276 -9.06 24.95 16.17
C VAL A 276 -9.43 26.43 16.25
N ALA A 277 -10.58 26.75 16.85
CA ALA A 277 -10.99 28.14 17.06
C ALA A 277 -10.01 28.85 18.00
N ALA A 278 -9.79 30.16 17.78
CA ALA A 278 -8.97 30.96 18.67
C ALA A 278 -9.55 30.96 20.09
N GLN A 279 -8.70 30.79 21.10
CA GLN A 279 -9.10 30.77 22.50
C GLN A 279 -8.63 32.05 23.20
N ALA A 280 -9.48 32.60 24.06
CA ALA A 280 -9.11 33.70 24.94
C ALA A 280 -8.31 33.19 26.15
N ALA A 281 -7.31 33.96 26.57
CA ALA A 281 -6.59 33.65 27.80
C ALA A 281 -7.53 33.78 29.02
N THR A 282 -7.33 32.91 30.01
CA THR A 282 -8.11 32.91 31.25
C THR A 282 -7.22 32.92 32.48
N ALA A 283 -7.74 33.49 33.57
CA ALA A 283 -7.18 33.44 34.91
C ALA A 283 -8.25 32.99 35.90
N THR A 284 -7.85 32.59 37.10
CA THR A 284 -8.78 32.21 38.16
C THR A 284 -8.46 32.93 39.46
N VAL A 285 -9.51 33.27 40.22
CA VAL A 285 -9.44 33.80 41.58
C VAL A 285 -10.33 32.91 42.45
N ALA A 286 -9.72 32.08 43.28
CA ALA A 286 -10.41 31.25 44.25
C ALA A 286 -10.53 31.97 45.58
N ILE A 287 -11.76 32.15 46.07
CA ILE A 287 -12.02 32.73 47.38
C ILE A 287 -11.71 31.70 48.47
N LEU A 288 -10.93 32.09 49.48
CA LEU A 288 -10.53 31.22 50.58
C LEU A 288 -11.23 31.60 51.89
N ASN A 289 -11.08 30.72 52.89
CA ASN A 289 -11.59 30.93 54.24
C ASN A 289 -10.79 32.03 54.96
N SER A 290 -11.47 33.09 55.40
CA SER A 290 -10.88 34.22 56.14
C SER A 290 -10.58 33.93 57.61
N GLY A 291 -11.02 32.78 58.14
CA GLY A 291 -10.71 32.35 59.50
C GLY A 291 -11.40 33.14 60.62
N SER A 292 -12.30 34.09 60.27
CA SER A 292 -13.08 34.86 61.23
C SER A 292 -14.46 35.20 60.68
N ASN A 293 -15.41 35.52 61.56
CA ASN A 293 -16.74 36.01 61.19
C ASN A 293 -16.77 37.54 60.96
N ASN A 294 -15.61 38.19 60.93
CA ASN A 294 -15.52 39.63 60.74
C ASN A 294 -15.67 39.97 59.26
N ALA A 295 -16.18 41.17 58.98
CA ALA A 295 -16.31 41.65 57.62
C ALA A 295 -14.96 41.59 56.90
N ALA A 296 -14.92 40.99 55.70
CA ALA A 296 -13.71 40.89 54.90
C ALA A 296 -13.97 41.45 53.50
N GLY A 297 -12.96 42.05 52.83
CA GLY A 297 -13.18 42.51 51.47
C GLY A 297 -12.01 42.43 50.49
N ILE A 298 -12.38 42.56 49.21
CA ILE A 298 -11.50 42.77 48.07
C ILE A 298 -11.73 44.21 47.61
N THR A 299 -10.69 45.04 47.64
CA THR A 299 -10.74 46.47 47.31
C THR A 299 -10.35 46.77 45.87
N GLY A 300 -9.85 45.79 45.13
CA GLY A 300 -9.56 45.92 43.72
C GLY A 300 -8.95 44.67 43.12
N VAL A 301 -9.09 44.52 41.81
CA VAL A 301 -8.39 43.51 41.01
C VAL A 301 -7.74 44.22 39.83
N THR A 302 -6.48 43.92 39.58
CA THR A 302 -5.74 44.41 38.42
C THR A 302 -5.17 43.26 37.60
N ILE A 303 -5.09 43.45 36.29
CA ILE A 303 -4.37 42.57 35.37
C ILE A 303 -3.27 43.41 34.72
N ASP A 304 -2.02 43.06 35.01
CA ASP A 304 -0.82 43.81 34.59
C ASP A 304 -0.90 45.32 34.89
N GLY A 305 -1.45 45.66 36.07
CA GLY A 305 -1.64 47.04 36.52
C GLY A 305 -2.92 47.72 36.01
N VAL A 306 -3.65 47.14 35.05
CA VAL A 306 -4.95 47.65 34.61
C VAL A 306 -6.04 47.22 35.59
N ALA A 307 -6.75 48.16 36.19
CA ALA A 307 -7.91 47.85 37.04
C ALA A 307 -9.04 47.22 36.21
N ILE A 308 -9.65 46.15 36.73
CA ILE A 308 -10.73 45.41 36.06
C ILE A 308 -12.03 45.34 36.88
N MET A 309 -12.09 46.08 37.98
CA MET A 309 -13.29 46.31 38.78
C MET A 309 -13.22 47.70 39.40
N SER A 310 -14.38 48.27 39.73
CA SER A 310 -14.48 49.47 40.57
C SER A 310 -15.25 49.16 41.85
N GLY A 311 -14.89 49.84 42.95
CA GLY A 311 -15.48 49.59 44.27
C GLY A 311 -14.88 48.38 44.98
N SER A 312 -15.56 47.90 46.01
CA SER A 312 -15.08 46.82 46.89
C SER A 312 -16.13 45.73 47.06
N VAL A 313 -15.70 44.47 46.98
CA VAL A 313 -16.51 43.32 47.40
C VAL A 313 -16.40 43.17 48.91
N THR A 314 -17.53 43.11 49.62
CA THR A 314 -17.57 43.02 51.10
C THR A 314 -18.37 41.80 51.54
N ALA A 315 -17.71 40.87 52.20
CA ALA A 315 -18.32 39.73 52.86
C ALA A 315 -18.51 40.06 54.35
N SER A 316 -19.71 40.52 54.74
CA SER A 316 -20.00 41.10 56.07
C SER A 316 -19.84 40.14 57.25
N GLY A 317 -20.04 38.84 57.03
CA GLY A 317 -19.82 37.77 58.02
C GLY A 317 -18.52 37.00 57.82
N GLY A 318 -17.59 37.50 57.00
CA GLY A 318 -16.40 36.77 56.58
C GLY A 318 -16.70 35.77 55.45
N THR A 319 -15.81 34.79 55.28
CA THR A 319 -15.82 33.82 54.16
C THR A 319 -15.59 32.39 54.65
N ASN A 320 -16.01 32.06 55.87
CA ASN A 320 -15.66 30.81 56.52
C ASN A 320 -16.57 29.63 56.12
N THR A 321 -17.79 29.89 55.67
CA THR A 321 -18.66 28.87 55.06
C THR A 321 -18.53 28.85 53.53
N SER A 322 -18.81 27.70 52.92
CA SER A 322 -18.87 27.57 51.45
C SER A 322 -19.96 28.45 50.82
N SER A 323 -21.03 28.77 51.56
CA SER A 323 -22.05 29.68 51.04
C SER A 323 -21.54 31.11 50.96
N GLU A 324 -20.85 31.59 51.98
CA GLU A 324 -20.25 32.93 51.98
C GLU A 324 -19.14 33.05 50.94
N ARG A 325 -18.33 32.00 50.72
CA ARG A 325 -17.32 32.02 49.66
C ARG A 325 -17.93 32.08 48.27
N ARG A 326 -19.02 31.35 48.01
CA ARG A 326 -19.74 31.43 46.73
C ARG A 326 -20.40 32.79 46.52
N ASN A 327 -20.98 33.38 47.57
CA ASN A 327 -21.55 34.72 47.50
C ASN A 327 -20.45 35.77 47.22
N ALA A 328 -19.31 35.70 47.91
CA ALA A 328 -18.17 36.60 47.65
C ALA A 328 -17.58 36.41 46.24
N ALA A 329 -17.55 35.18 45.72
CA ALA A 329 -17.15 34.89 44.35
C ALA A 329 -18.15 35.42 43.32
N GLU A 330 -19.45 35.29 43.58
CA GLU A 330 -20.51 35.91 42.76
C GLU A 330 -20.39 37.43 42.74
N ASP A 331 -20.21 38.06 43.90
CA ASP A 331 -20.05 39.52 44.01
C ASP A 331 -18.79 40.00 43.26
N LEU A 332 -17.68 39.27 43.37
CA LEU A 332 -16.46 39.56 42.61
C LEU A 332 -16.68 39.41 41.10
N CYS A 333 -17.35 38.33 40.68
CA CYS A 333 -17.70 38.08 39.28
C CYS A 333 -18.56 39.23 38.71
N ASN A 334 -19.58 39.64 39.46
CA ASN A 334 -20.47 40.75 39.09
C ASN A 334 -19.71 42.09 39.07
N ALA A 335 -18.81 42.33 40.02
CA ALA A 335 -18.01 43.54 40.05
C ALA A 335 -17.05 43.67 38.87
N ILE A 336 -16.46 42.55 38.41
CA ILE A 336 -15.63 42.52 37.20
C ILE A 336 -16.48 42.75 35.95
N ASN A 337 -17.60 42.04 35.80
CA ASN A 337 -18.49 42.22 34.64
C ASN A 337 -19.18 43.58 34.58
N GLY A 338 -19.33 44.25 35.72
CA GLY A 338 -19.88 45.61 35.81
C GLY A 338 -18.88 46.71 35.46
N PHE A 339 -17.62 46.37 35.19
CA PHE A 339 -16.55 47.34 34.93
C PHE A 339 -15.96 47.16 33.52
N SER A 340 -15.88 48.27 32.77
CA SER A 340 -15.25 48.29 31.46
C SER A 340 -13.82 48.79 31.55
N SER A 341 -12.85 47.94 31.22
CA SER A 341 -11.42 48.30 31.14
C SER A 341 -10.91 48.27 29.70
N THR A 342 -9.72 48.81 29.46
CA THR A 342 -8.99 48.67 28.18
C THR A 342 -7.59 48.12 28.42
N PRO A 343 -7.27 46.88 28.03
CA PRO A 343 -8.15 45.84 27.46
C PRO A 343 -9.31 45.44 28.38
N ASN A 344 -10.40 44.91 27.82
CA ASN A 344 -11.59 44.53 28.59
C ASN A 344 -11.58 43.06 29.00
N TYR A 345 -12.19 42.74 30.13
CA TYR A 345 -12.27 41.38 30.68
C TYR A 345 -13.70 41.03 31.08
N GLN A 346 -14.02 39.74 31.01
CA GLN A 346 -15.27 39.19 31.52
C GLN A 346 -14.97 38.19 32.63
N ALA A 347 -15.93 37.96 33.50
CA ALA A 347 -15.83 36.99 34.57
C ALA A 347 -17.03 36.04 34.59
N ARG A 348 -16.82 34.82 35.06
CA ARG A 348 -17.87 33.83 35.36
C ARG A 348 -17.44 33.00 36.56
N ASN A 349 -18.38 32.39 37.28
CA ASN A 349 -18.00 31.34 38.23
C ASN A 349 -17.41 30.14 37.45
N THR A 350 -16.31 29.55 37.93
CA THR A 350 -15.67 28.41 37.25
C THR A 350 -16.65 27.24 37.14
N GLY A 351 -16.83 26.72 35.91
CA GLY A 351 -17.79 25.66 35.61
C GLY A 351 -19.21 26.14 35.26
N SER A 352 -19.52 27.44 35.39
CA SER A 352 -20.74 28.01 34.82
C SER A 352 -20.53 28.40 33.35
N GLY A 353 -21.58 28.39 32.53
CA GLY A 353 -21.49 28.80 31.13
C GLY A 353 -21.06 30.26 30.99
N THR A 354 -21.96 31.18 31.33
CA THR A 354 -21.78 32.65 31.22
C THR A 354 -22.28 33.41 32.44
N THR A 355 -22.66 32.73 33.51
CA THR A 355 -23.41 33.33 34.63
C THR A 355 -22.52 33.54 35.86
N CYS A 356 -22.64 34.71 36.50
CA CYS A 356 -22.29 34.90 37.90
C CYS A 356 -23.49 34.46 38.74
N SER A 357 -23.34 33.45 39.59
CA SER A 357 -24.44 32.92 40.42
C SER A 357 -23.93 32.41 41.77
N GLY A 358 -24.60 32.77 42.87
CA GLY A 358 -24.23 32.43 44.25
C GLY A 358 -24.37 30.96 44.64
N SER A 359 -25.02 30.16 43.79
CA SER A 359 -25.03 28.69 43.90
C SER A 359 -23.84 28.02 43.18
N GLY A 360 -23.07 28.78 42.40
CA GLY A 360 -22.06 28.27 41.46
C GLY A 360 -20.80 27.75 42.14
N SER A 361 -19.67 28.46 41.98
CA SER A 361 -18.33 28.04 42.41
C SER A 361 -17.70 29.08 43.32
N GLU A 362 -16.87 28.63 44.28
CA GLU A 362 -16.01 29.48 45.12
C GLU A 362 -14.86 30.13 44.30
N THR A 363 -14.73 29.76 43.02
CA THR A 363 -13.73 30.28 42.08
C THR A 363 -14.37 31.09 40.97
N VAL A 364 -13.76 32.23 40.65
CA VAL A 364 -14.10 33.10 39.52
C VAL A 364 -13.07 32.87 38.42
N THR A 365 -13.53 32.58 37.20
CA THR A 365 -12.71 32.56 35.99
C THR A 365 -12.83 33.91 35.29
N ILE A 366 -11.71 34.60 35.10
CA ILE A 366 -11.59 35.85 34.34
C ILE A 366 -11.12 35.49 32.93
N ILE A 367 -11.72 36.11 31.92
CA ILE A 367 -11.52 35.82 30.50
C ILE A 367 -11.17 37.13 29.80
N ALA A 368 -10.08 37.14 29.03
CA ALA A 368 -9.75 38.28 28.18
C ALA A 368 -10.80 38.42 27.06
N SER A 369 -11.25 39.65 26.77
CA SER A 369 -12.21 39.86 25.67
C SER A 369 -11.61 39.64 24.28
N THR A 370 -10.27 39.67 24.17
CA THR A 370 -9.52 39.36 22.94
C THR A 370 -9.09 37.90 22.93
N VAL A 371 -9.46 37.17 21.87
CA VAL A 371 -8.92 35.84 21.59
C VAL A 371 -7.47 35.92 21.11
N GLY A 372 -6.68 34.86 21.36
CA GLY A 372 -5.26 34.82 21.00
C GLY A 372 -4.31 34.82 22.20
N PRO A 373 -2.99 34.65 21.97
CA PRO A 373 -1.99 34.48 23.02
C PRO A 373 -1.55 35.80 23.69
N ALA A 374 -2.01 36.95 23.20
CA ALA A 374 -1.55 38.27 23.62
C ALA A 374 -1.70 38.53 25.14
N SER A 375 -2.72 37.95 25.76
CA SER A 375 -2.98 38.08 27.20
C SER A 375 -2.31 37.00 28.04
N ASN A 376 -1.58 36.05 27.45
CA ASN A 376 -0.87 35.02 28.22
C ASN A 376 0.28 35.64 29.02
N GLY A 377 0.43 35.20 30.27
CA GLY A 377 1.48 35.68 31.18
C GLY A 377 1.14 37.00 31.90
N LEU A 378 0.04 37.67 31.56
CA LEU A 378 -0.38 38.87 32.30
C LEU A 378 -0.68 38.52 33.76
N THR A 379 -0.10 39.30 34.66
CA THR A 379 -0.16 39.04 36.11
C THR A 379 -1.47 39.51 36.69
N VAL A 380 -2.18 38.62 37.40
CA VAL A 380 -3.42 38.97 38.10
C VAL A 380 -3.11 39.29 39.55
N ASN A 381 -3.48 40.48 40.00
CA ASN A 381 -3.31 40.92 41.38
C ASN A 381 -4.67 41.22 42.00
N VAL A 382 -4.92 40.65 43.18
CA VAL A 382 -6.11 40.94 43.99
C VAL A 382 -5.67 41.70 45.23
N LEU A 383 -6.19 42.91 45.38
CA LEU A 383 -5.96 43.75 46.55
C LEU A 383 -7.02 43.41 47.60
N SER A 384 -6.64 42.66 48.62
CA SER A 384 -7.48 42.38 49.79
C SER A 384 -7.19 43.40 50.89
N GLY A 385 -8.24 43.95 51.49
CA GLY A 385 -8.12 45.04 52.46
C GLY A 385 -9.39 45.23 53.29
N ALA A 386 -9.25 45.87 54.45
CA ALA A 386 -10.37 46.15 55.35
C ALA A 386 -11.37 47.11 54.71
N VAL A 387 -12.64 46.68 54.58
CA VAL A 387 -13.71 47.49 53.98
C VAL A 387 -14.71 47.89 55.06
N GLY A 388 -14.82 49.19 55.35
CA GLY A 388 -15.83 49.82 56.21
C GLY A 388 -15.71 49.50 57.72
N THR A 389 -15.44 50.52 58.54
CA THR A 389 -15.58 50.42 60.01
C THR A 389 -16.87 51.12 60.42
N ALA A 390 -17.80 50.39 61.04
CA ALA A 390 -18.98 50.98 61.68
C ALA A 390 -18.75 51.03 63.18
N ALA A 391 -19.08 52.15 63.82
CA ALA A 391 -19.04 52.28 65.28
C ALA A 391 -20.23 51.56 65.91
N ALA A 392 -20.00 50.80 66.98
CA ALA A 392 -21.09 50.26 67.78
C ALA A 392 -21.87 51.40 68.46
N GLN A 393 -23.20 51.30 68.48
CA GLN A 393 -24.10 52.30 69.05
C GLN A 393 -25.06 51.68 70.09
N ALA A 394 -25.55 52.52 70.99
CA ALA A 394 -26.66 52.22 71.90
C ALA A 394 -27.56 53.46 72.02
N THR A 395 -28.88 53.26 72.09
CA THR A 395 -29.84 54.37 72.23
C THR A 395 -30.52 54.30 73.58
N ILE A 396 -30.34 55.34 74.39
CA ILE A 396 -31.03 55.51 75.68
C ILE A 396 -32.20 56.47 75.47
N THR A 397 -33.42 56.05 75.75
CA THR A 397 -34.61 56.90 75.67
C THR A 397 -35.11 57.23 77.07
N ILE A 398 -35.21 58.52 77.41
CA ILE A 398 -35.85 58.94 78.66
C ILE A 398 -37.36 58.87 78.44
N ASP A 399 -38.04 57.85 78.95
CA ASP A 399 -39.47 57.59 78.72
C ASP A 399 -40.38 58.50 79.55
N SER A 400 -40.00 58.79 80.79
CA SER A 400 -40.72 59.72 81.65
C SER A 400 -39.78 60.42 82.64
N ALA A 401 -40.15 61.63 83.06
CA ALA A 401 -39.46 62.36 84.13
C ALA A 401 -40.44 63.21 84.93
N SER A 402 -40.23 63.30 86.24
CA SER A 402 -40.97 64.17 87.18
C SER A 402 -40.11 65.33 87.71
N SER A 403 -40.71 66.22 88.50
CA SER A 403 -40.00 67.33 89.14
C SER A 403 -38.90 66.81 90.07
N GLY A 404 -37.68 67.33 89.93
CA GLY A 404 -36.53 66.92 90.74
C GLY A 404 -35.94 65.55 90.37
N ALA A 405 -36.33 64.97 89.23
CA ALA A 405 -35.83 63.70 88.71
C ALA A 405 -34.29 63.67 88.58
N GLN A 406 -33.66 62.56 88.98
CA GLN A 406 -32.19 62.44 89.07
C GLN A 406 -31.62 61.16 88.46
N LEU A 407 -30.61 61.32 87.59
CA LEU A 407 -29.72 60.25 87.16
C LEU A 407 -28.49 60.24 88.07
N GLY A 408 -28.18 59.07 88.62
CA GLY A 408 -27.03 58.86 89.50
C GLY A 408 -25.68 58.99 88.80
N GLY A 409 -24.64 59.04 89.63
CA GLY A 409 -23.26 58.84 89.20
C GLY A 409 -22.99 57.39 88.78
N GLY A 410 -21.79 57.10 88.29
CA GLY A 410 -21.38 55.71 87.97
C GLY A 410 -21.93 55.15 86.65
N ARG A 411 -22.05 55.99 85.61
CA ARG A 411 -22.53 55.57 84.29
C ARG A 411 -21.42 54.88 83.53
N THR A 412 -21.66 53.66 83.04
CA THR A 412 -20.63 52.83 82.42
C THR A 412 -21.09 52.15 81.15
N ILE A 413 -20.16 51.87 80.24
CA ILE A 413 -20.36 50.97 79.10
C ILE A 413 -19.30 49.88 79.15
N GLY A 414 -19.72 48.61 79.27
CA GLY A 414 -18.80 47.48 79.43
C GLY A 414 -17.89 47.61 80.66
N GLY A 415 -18.37 48.29 81.72
CA GLY A 415 -17.59 48.61 82.92
C GLY A 415 -16.71 49.87 82.83
N VAL A 416 -16.59 50.50 81.65
CA VAL A 416 -15.83 51.75 81.47
C VAL A 416 -16.68 52.94 81.87
N THR A 417 -16.20 53.77 82.80
CA THR A 417 -16.88 55.01 83.20
C THR A 417 -16.92 56.02 82.05
N ILE A 418 -18.11 56.54 81.74
CA ILE A 418 -18.35 57.45 80.60
C ILE A 418 -18.73 58.87 80.99
N THR A 419 -18.84 59.18 82.29
CA THR A 419 -19.07 60.54 82.81
C THR A 419 -18.32 60.76 84.13
N SER A 420 -18.12 62.02 84.54
CA SER A 420 -17.37 62.40 85.76
C SER A 420 -18.03 62.04 87.11
N GLY A 421 -19.11 61.25 87.10
CA GLY A 421 -19.74 60.72 88.31
C GLY A 421 -20.72 61.65 89.04
N SER A 422 -20.90 62.89 88.60
CA SER A 422 -21.87 63.82 89.20
C SER A 422 -23.33 63.42 88.93
N THR A 423 -24.19 63.59 89.93
CA THR A 423 -25.66 63.45 89.79
C THR A 423 -26.17 64.49 88.79
N ILE A 424 -26.95 64.04 87.80
CA ILE A 424 -27.65 64.93 86.87
C ILE A 424 -29.09 65.08 87.35
N THR A 425 -29.51 66.32 87.56
CA THR A 425 -30.85 66.65 88.04
C THR A 425 -31.65 67.35 86.95
N ALA A 426 -32.88 66.92 86.74
CA ALA A 426 -33.78 67.54 85.78
C ALA A 426 -34.07 69.00 86.15
N SER A 427 -34.03 69.88 85.16
CA SER A 427 -34.43 71.29 85.28
C SER A 427 -35.55 71.61 84.29
N GLY A 428 -36.51 72.45 84.68
CA GLY A 428 -37.68 72.80 83.86
C GLY A 428 -38.99 72.89 84.65
N GLY A 429 -40.10 73.13 83.95
CA GLY A 429 -41.42 73.32 84.56
C GLY A 429 -42.49 72.29 84.16
N SER A 430 -42.16 71.32 83.30
CA SER A 430 -43.07 70.25 82.84
C SER A 430 -42.32 68.97 82.47
N SER A 431 -43.03 67.83 82.37
CA SER A 431 -42.43 66.51 82.07
C SER A 431 -41.59 66.50 80.80
N ASN A 432 -42.06 67.15 79.73
CA ASN A 432 -41.30 67.22 78.48
C ASN A 432 -40.02 68.05 78.61
N THR A 433 -40.04 69.13 79.39
CA THR A 433 -38.85 69.96 79.64
C THR A 433 -37.84 69.24 80.54
N TRP A 434 -38.31 68.46 81.53
CA TRP A 434 -37.45 67.63 82.37
C TRP A 434 -36.76 66.52 81.58
N ARG A 435 -37.49 65.82 80.70
CA ARG A 435 -36.91 64.78 79.82
C ARG A 435 -35.83 65.33 78.90
N ARG A 436 -36.08 66.48 78.27
CA ARG A 436 -35.08 67.15 77.40
C ARG A 436 -33.87 67.62 78.20
N SER A 437 -34.09 68.21 79.37
CA SER A 437 -33.02 68.64 80.27
C SER A 437 -32.13 67.47 80.69
N LEU A 438 -32.70 66.33 81.09
CA LEU A 438 -31.94 65.12 81.43
C LEU A 438 -31.17 64.54 80.22
N ARG A 439 -31.81 64.45 79.06
CA ARG A 439 -31.19 64.01 77.80
C ARG A 439 -29.99 64.88 77.42
N ASP A 440 -30.16 66.20 77.46
CA ASP A 440 -29.11 67.15 77.07
C ASP A 440 -27.96 67.14 78.06
N GLN A 441 -28.26 67.17 79.37
CA GLN A 441 -27.22 67.07 80.40
C GLN A 441 -26.49 65.72 80.32
N LEU A 442 -27.17 64.60 80.01
CA LEU A 442 -26.53 63.30 79.84
C LEU A 442 -25.62 63.27 78.61
N ARG A 443 -26.09 63.77 77.46
CA ARG A 443 -25.28 63.92 76.24
C ARG A 443 -24.04 64.76 76.52
N ASP A 444 -24.20 65.91 77.16
CA ASP A 444 -23.11 66.85 77.41
C ASP A 444 -22.12 66.29 78.43
N ALA A 445 -22.61 65.56 79.45
CA ALA A 445 -21.76 64.86 80.41
C ALA A 445 -20.92 63.74 79.76
N ILE A 446 -21.45 63.04 78.76
CA ILE A 446 -20.69 62.03 78.00
C ILE A 446 -19.64 62.71 77.12
N ASN A 447 -20.04 63.72 76.35
CA ASN A 447 -19.14 64.42 75.42
C ASN A 447 -18.04 65.24 76.10
N SER A 448 -18.24 65.67 77.35
CA SER A 448 -17.24 66.40 78.13
C SER A 448 -16.29 65.48 78.91
N TYR A 449 -16.53 64.18 78.93
CA TYR A 449 -15.72 63.22 79.68
C TYR A 449 -14.81 62.42 78.74
N SER A 450 -13.50 62.45 79.01
CA SER A 450 -12.54 61.63 78.28
C SER A 450 -12.51 60.22 78.86
N SER A 451 -12.99 59.25 78.09
CA SER A 451 -12.95 57.82 78.41
C SER A 451 -12.03 57.07 77.43
N SER A 452 -11.54 55.90 77.84
CA SER A 452 -10.79 54.98 76.98
C SER A 452 -11.42 53.59 77.05
N PRO A 453 -12.04 53.09 75.97
CA PRO A 453 -12.21 53.78 74.68
C PRO A 453 -13.17 54.96 74.78
N ALA A 454 -13.07 55.89 73.82
CA ALA A 454 -13.86 57.10 73.83
C ALA A 454 -15.28 56.84 73.33
N TYR A 455 -16.24 57.52 73.96
CA TYR A 455 -17.65 57.51 73.59
C TYR A 455 -18.11 58.92 73.25
N THR A 456 -18.91 59.04 72.19
CA THR A 456 -19.57 60.28 71.82
C THR A 456 -21.07 60.09 71.90
N ALA A 457 -21.80 61.15 72.20
CA ALA A 457 -23.24 61.13 72.33
C ALA A 457 -23.89 62.20 71.48
N THR A 458 -24.97 61.84 70.80
CA THR A 458 -25.89 62.78 70.14
C THR A 458 -27.27 62.64 70.76
N SER A 459 -28.14 63.61 70.54
CA SER A 459 -29.51 63.59 71.08
C SER A 459 -30.52 63.70 69.97
N SER A 460 -31.54 62.84 69.97
CA SER A 460 -32.68 62.90 69.05
C SER A 460 -33.97 62.66 69.83
N GLY A 461 -34.98 63.53 69.68
CA GLY A 461 -36.23 63.39 70.44
C GLY A 461 -36.02 63.45 71.96
N TYR A 462 -36.36 62.39 72.68
CA TYR A 462 -36.07 62.24 74.12
C TYR A 462 -34.92 61.27 74.40
N SER A 463 -34.18 60.90 73.36
CA SER A 463 -33.15 59.88 73.38
C SER A 463 -31.75 60.44 73.23
N VAL A 464 -30.78 59.72 73.80
CA VAL A 464 -29.34 59.91 73.65
C VAL A 464 -28.80 58.70 72.90
N ILE A 465 -28.20 58.92 71.73
CA ILE A 465 -27.53 57.89 70.96
C ILE A 465 -26.04 57.99 71.29
N ILE A 466 -25.50 56.94 71.91
CA ILE A 466 -24.09 56.82 72.25
C ILE A 466 -23.39 55.98 71.19
N SER A 467 -22.28 56.48 70.68
CA SER A 467 -21.42 55.79 69.71
C SER A 467 -20.04 55.57 70.32
N ALA A 468 -19.54 54.34 70.24
CA ALA A 468 -18.11 54.06 70.47
C ALA A 468 -17.28 54.71 69.36
N THR A 469 -15.97 54.88 69.55
CA THR A 469 -15.08 55.27 68.45
C THR A 469 -15.13 54.25 67.31
N VAL A 470 -15.02 54.71 66.07
CA VAL A 470 -14.92 53.85 64.87
C VAL A 470 -13.78 52.81 64.98
N ALA A 471 -12.71 53.13 65.70
CA ALA A 471 -11.59 52.22 65.98
C ALA A 471 -11.98 51.02 66.85
N GLU A 472 -13.01 51.14 67.69
CA GLU A 472 -13.49 50.01 68.48
C GLU A 472 -14.22 48.99 67.61
N GLY A 473 -14.85 49.42 66.51
CA GLY A 473 -15.54 48.53 65.56
C GLY A 473 -16.40 47.50 66.27
N ALA A 474 -16.21 46.21 65.94
CA ALA A 474 -16.94 45.10 66.55
C ALA A 474 -16.58 44.84 68.02
N ASN A 475 -15.45 45.35 68.53
CA ASN A 475 -15.00 45.11 69.91
C ASN A 475 -15.90 45.77 70.97
N ALA A 476 -16.69 46.76 70.57
CA ALA A 476 -17.66 47.41 71.44
C ALA A 476 -19.02 46.69 71.47
N ASN A 477 -19.29 45.76 70.55
CA ASN A 477 -20.54 45.00 70.54
C ASN A 477 -20.69 44.15 71.80
N GLY A 478 -21.90 44.13 72.36
CA GLY A 478 -22.21 43.37 73.58
C GLY A 478 -21.78 44.03 74.89
N ARG A 479 -21.14 45.21 74.86
CA ARG A 479 -20.83 45.96 76.08
C ARG A 479 -22.10 46.54 76.70
N VAL A 480 -22.43 46.10 77.91
CA VAL A 480 -23.63 46.52 78.66
C VAL A 480 -23.55 48.00 79.03
N VAL A 481 -24.63 48.73 78.80
CA VAL A 481 -24.82 50.14 79.10
C VAL A 481 -25.56 50.26 80.43
N VAL A 482 -24.93 50.90 81.41
CA VAL A 482 -25.48 51.06 82.77
C VAL A 482 -25.68 52.54 83.07
N ILE A 483 -26.93 52.93 83.32
CA ILE A 483 -27.33 54.30 83.68
C ILE A 483 -28.11 54.27 85.00
N PRO A 484 -27.47 54.54 86.14
CA PRO A 484 -28.15 54.49 87.44
C PRO A 484 -29.21 55.58 87.57
N ILE A 485 -30.39 55.22 88.09
CA ILE A 485 -31.49 56.16 88.39
C ILE A 485 -31.55 56.35 89.91
N ILE A 486 -31.62 57.60 90.37
CA ILE A 486 -31.83 57.90 91.79
C ILE A 486 -33.32 58.04 92.09
N SER A 487 -34.04 58.88 91.33
CA SER A 487 -35.47 59.10 91.56
C SER A 487 -36.18 59.73 90.35
N GLY A 488 -37.48 59.48 90.21
CA GLY A 488 -38.37 60.25 89.33
C GLY A 488 -38.18 60.08 87.82
N ILE A 489 -37.50 59.03 87.35
CA ILE A 489 -37.22 58.77 85.92
C ILE A 489 -37.62 57.33 85.56
N SER A 490 -38.15 57.15 84.34
CA SER A 490 -38.14 55.86 83.64
C SER A 490 -37.39 56.02 82.31
N LEU A 491 -36.54 55.06 81.97
CA LEU A 491 -35.78 55.03 80.72
C LEU A 491 -35.74 53.62 80.14
N SER A 492 -35.57 53.54 78.82
CA SER A 492 -35.38 52.32 78.06
C SER A 492 -34.08 52.41 77.25
N ILE A 493 -33.40 51.29 77.07
CA ILE A 493 -32.22 51.19 76.22
C ILE A 493 -32.56 50.20 75.11
N SER A 494 -32.65 50.68 73.87
CA SER A 494 -32.98 49.83 72.74
C SER A 494 -31.74 49.08 72.25
N ASP A 495 -31.86 47.75 72.14
CA ASP A 495 -30.89 46.87 71.48
C ASP A 495 -31.13 46.80 69.97
N CYS A 496 -30.13 46.33 69.22
CA CYS A 496 -30.29 45.92 67.84
C CYS A 496 -30.61 44.41 67.84
N SER A 497 -31.86 44.03 68.09
CA SER A 497 -32.42 42.71 67.78
C SER A 497 -31.48 41.50 67.96
N SER A 498 -31.01 41.20 69.18
CA SER A 498 -30.34 39.92 69.48
C SER A 498 -30.69 39.42 70.89
N PRO A 499 -31.17 38.17 71.07
CA PRO A 499 -31.94 37.77 72.25
C PRO A 499 -31.13 37.57 73.54
N SER A 500 -29.81 37.76 73.54
CA SER A 500 -28.93 37.21 74.58
C SER A 500 -28.29 38.21 75.53
N VAL A 501 -28.44 39.53 75.34
CA VAL A 501 -27.96 40.54 76.30
C VAL A 501 -28.86 41.78 76.25
N THR A 502 -29.60 42.07 77.32
CA THR A 502 -30.39 43.31 77.42
C THR A 502 -29.47 44.50 77.68
N ASP A 503 -29.81 45.68 77.12
CA ASP A 503 -29.12 46.95 77.38
C ASP A 503 -27.64 47.04 76.95
N ALA A 504 -27.26 46.62 75.72
CA ALA A 504 -25.87 46.62 75.26
C ALA A 504 -25.63 47.41 73.95
N MET A 505 -24.36 47.78 73.68
CA MET A 505 -23.94 48.36 72.40
C MET A 505 -23.96 47.33 71.26
N CYS A 506 -24.30 47.75 70.05
CA CYS A 506 -24.45 46.88 68.86
C CYS A 506 -24.10 47.59 67.54
N GLY A 507 -23.92 46.83 66.46
CA GLY A 507 -23.75 47.37 65.10
C GLY A 507 -22.32 47.77 64.71
N GLY A 508 -21.32 47.51 65.57
CA GLY A 508 -19.92 47.77 65.27
C GLY A 508 -19.28 46.71 64.36
N VAL A 509 -18.37 47.12 63.46
CA VAL A 509 -17.69 46.23 62.50
C VAL A 509 -16.20 46.57 62.41
N THR A 510 -15.33 45.55 62.42
CA THR A 510 -13.88 45.68 62.18
C THR A 510 -13.50 44.86 60.94
N GLY A 511 -12.96 45.49 59.89
CA GLY A 511 -12.70 44.84 58.60
C GLY A 511 -11.37 44.07 58.49
N GLY A 512 -11.35 42.95 57.76
CA GLY A 512 -10.17 42.21 57.29
C GLY A 512 -10.11 42.08 55.76
N GLY A 513 -9.09 41.42 55.21
CA GLY A 513 -9.00 41.12 53.77
C GLY A 513 -9.55 39.72 53.44
N ILE A 514 -10.14 39.53 52.26
CA ILE A 514 -10.51 38.18 51.77
C ILE A 514 -9.25 37.48 51.25
N PRO A 515 -8.85 36.31 51.79
CA PRO A 515 -7.75 35.53 51.25
C PRO A 515 -8.16 34.88 49.92
N VAL A 516 -7.23 34.83 48.97
CA VAL A 516 -7.46 34.25 47.63
C VAL A 516 -6.27 33.45 47.14
N THR A 517 -6.52 32.49 46.26
CA THR A 517 -5.50 31.89 45.37
C THR A 517 -5.74 32.38 43.95
N ILE A 518 -4.67 32.76 43.24
CA ILE A 518 -4.77 33.38 41.92
C ILE A 518 -3.92 32.60 40.92
N THR A 519 -4.42 32.45 39.68
CA THR A 519 -3.59 32.09 38.53
C THR A 519 -3.44 33.29 37.60
N ASN A 520 -2.27 33.43 36.99
CA ASN A 520 -2.06 34.40 35.93
C ASN A 520 -2.80 33.99 34.65
N MET A 521 -2.96 34.94 33.73
CA MET A 521 -3.64 34.71 32.46
C MET A 521 -2.88 33.68 31.62
N SER A 522 -3.57 32.65 31.12
CA SER A 522 -2.98 31.57 30.33
C SER A 522 -4.00 30.89 29.40
N GLY A 523 -3.53 30.06 28.48
CA GLY A 523 -4.39 29.26 27.60
C GLY A 523 -4.94 29.98 26.37
N GLY A 524 -4.59 31.25 26.14
CA GLY A 524 -4.93 31.97 24.91
C GLY A 524 -4.13 31.44 23.72
N SER A 525 -4.79 31.22 22.58
CA SER A 525 -4.17 30.71 21.36
C SER A 525 -4.83 31.28 20.12
N ASP A 526 -4.06 31.46 19.05
CA ASP A 526 -4.60 31.87 17.75
C ASP A 526 -5.43 30.74 17.12
N ALA A 527 -6.26 31.08 16.13
CA ALA A 527 -6.97 30.09 15.34
C ALA A 527 -5.98 29.32 14.47
N ILE A 528 -6.08 28.00 14.47
CA ILE A 528 -5.37 27.14 13.52
C ILE A 528 -6.34 26.86 12.37
N LEU A 529 -5.98 27.28 11.15
CA LEU A 529 -6.76 26.96 9.96
C LEU A 529 -6.70 25.45 9.70
N ALA A 530 -7.85 24.86 9.33
CA ALA A 530 -7.90 23.46 8.93
C ALA A 530 -7.05 23.27 7.66
N ALA A 531 -6.02 22.43 7.72
CA ALA A 531 -5.34 21.97 6.52
C ALA A 531 -6.22 20.90 5.85
N VAL A 532 -6.44 21.04 4.56
CA VAL A 532 -7.19 20.05 3.77
C VAL A 532 -6.29 18.84 3.53
N ALA A 533 -6.83 17.61 3.54
CA ALA A 533 -6.04 16.42 3.25
C ALA A 533 -5.43 16.50 1.84
N TYR A 534 -4.19 16.03 1.67
CA TYR A 534 -3.52 15.98 0.36
C TYR A 534 -2.50 14.84 0.31
N ARG A 535 -2.05 14.49 -0.90
CA ARG A 535 -1.00 13.50 -1.10
C ARG A 535 0.38 14.13 -1.08
N GLU A 536 1.31 13.46 -0.40
CA GLU A 536 2.72 13.82 -0.34
C GLU A 536 3.57 12.62 -0.76
N ASN A 537 4.79 12.88 -1.26
CA ASN A 537 5.75 11.86 -1.63
C ASN A 537 5.27 10.84 -2.68
N THR A 538 4.32 11.23 -3.53
CA THR A 538 3.96 10.44 -4.72
C THR A 538 5.19 10.33 -5.65
N GLY A 539 5.29 9.22 -6.37
CA GLY A 539 6.30 9.03 -7.41
C GLY A 539 6.24 10.14 -8.49
N ILE A 540 7.29 10.27 -9.28
CA ILE A 540 7.33 11.23 -10.38
C ILE A 540 6.76 10.56 -11.63
N TRP A 541 5.75 11.18 -12.22
CA TRP A 541 5.07 10.67 -13.41
C TRP A 541 5.24 11.64 -14.58
N SER A 542 5.21 11.08 -15.79
CA SER A 542 5.21 11.85 -17.03
C SER A 542 4.15 11.30 -17.95
N ARG A 543 3.15 12.12 -18.28
CA ARG A 543 2.13 11.81 -19.28
C ARG A 543 2.53 12.30 -20.66
N THR A 544 2.35 11.46 -21.68
CA THR A 544 2.46 11.86 -23.09
C THR A 544 1.14 11.60 -23.80
N ASN A 545 0.53 12.65 -24.36
CA ASN A 545 -0.63 12.52 -25.25
C ASN A 545 -0.15 12.36 -26.70
N ILE A 546 -0.69 11.37 -27.41
CA ILE A 546 -0.46 11.11 -28.82
C ILE A 546 -1.47 11.93 -29.63
N VAL A 547 -1.08 13.16 -29.98
CA VAL A 547 -1.93 14.16 -30.64
C VAL A 547 -1.23 14.78 -31.84
N SER A 548 -2.00 15.24 -32.82
CA SER A 548 -1.45 15.82 -34.06
C SER A 548 -0.64 17.10 -33.86
N SER A 549 -0.85 17.82 -32.75
CA SER A 549 -0.05 18.99 -32.37
C SER A 549 1.34 18.64 -31.86
N ASN A 550 1.59 17.39 -31.46
CA ASN A 550 2.91 16.87 -31.12
C ASN A 550 3.39 15.95 -32.24
N ASN A 551 4.48 16.32 -32.92
CA ASN A 551 5.04 15.54 -34.02
C ASN A 551 6.47 15.05 -33.73
N SER A 552 6.83 14.92 -32.45
CA SER A 552 8.19 14.55 -32.01
C SER A 552 8.12 13.69 -30.74
N TYR A 553 7.93 12.39 -30.90
CA TYR A 553 7.91 11.41 -29.81
C TYR A 553 9.27 10.74 -29.60
N PRO A 554 9.64 10.40 -28.35
CA PRO A 554 10.90 9.71 -28.07
C PRO A 554 11.07 8.43 -28.88
N ARG A 555 12.29 8.20 -29.39
CA ARG A 555 12.65 6.99 -30.13
C ARG A 555 13.78 6.28 -29.40
N VAL A 556 13.56 5.03 -29.03
CA VAL A 556 14.63 4.10 -28.64
C VAL A 556 15.17 3.37 -29.88
N SER A 557 16.39 2.84 -29.81
CA SER A 557 17.06 2.21 -30.96
C SER A 557 16.31 1.02 -31.55
N THR A 558 15.49 0.33 -30.75
CA THR A 558 14.66 -0.81 -31.16
C THR A 558 13.43 -0.40 -31.98
N ARG A 559 13.02 0.88 -31.96
CA ARG A 559 11.93 1.42 -32.80
C ARG A 559 12.42 1.64 -34.22
N THR A 560 12.32 0.61 -35.06
CA THR A 560 12.74 0.65 -36.46
C THR A 560 11.68 1.23 -37.40
N ASP A 561 10.43 1.36 -36.93
CA ASP A 561 9.32 1.98 -37.65
C ASP A 561 9.44 3.50 -37.76
N CYS A 562 10.23 4.14 -36.89
CA CYS A 562 10.47 5.58 -36.92
C CYS A 562 11.70 5.91 -37.76
N LEU A 563 11.55 6.68 -38.84
CA LEU A 563 12.67 6.98 -39.75
C LEU A 563 13.59 8.09 -39.21
N GLY A 564 13.06 9.02 -38.40
CA GLY A 564 13.79 10.16 -37.84
C GLY A 564 14.50 9.89 -36.51
N ALA A 565 15.13 10.92 -35.94
CA ALA A 565 15.70 10.85 -34.58
C ALA A 565 14.59 10.73 -33.49
N THR A 566 13.38 11.16 -33.83
CA THR A 566 12.13 11.04 -33.06
C THR A 566 11.06 10.45 -33.96
N CYS A 567 10.03 9.83 -33.38
CA CYS A 567 8.87 9.38 -34.13
C CYS A 567 7.92 10.55 -34.40
N THR A 568 7.34 10.61 -35.60
CA THR A 568 6.27 11.54 -35.97
C THR A 568 4.93 11.13 -35.35
N TYR A 569 3.93 12.01 -35.38
CA TYR A 569 2.57 11.68 -34.96
C TYR A 569 2.00 10.48 -35.72
N ALA A 570 2.19 10.41 -37.03
CA ALA A 570 1.65 9.32 -37.83
C ALA A 570 2.32 7.97 -37.49
N GLU A 571 3.64 7.95 -37.30
CA GLU A 571 4.37 6.75 -36.89
C GLU A 571 3.93 6.28 -35.50
N GLU A 572 3.88 7.19 -34.51
CA GLU A 572 3.50 6.84 -33.14
C GLU A 572 2.02 6.42 -33.03
N MET A 573 1.13 7.11 -33.73
CA MET A 573 -0.31 6.79 -33.75
C MET A 573 -0.59 5.44 -34.43
N THR A 574 0.12 5.12 -35.53
CA THR A 574 0.03 3.78 -36.14
C THR A 574 0.60 2.70 -35.23
N ASN A 575 1.68 2.97 -34.51
CA ASN A 575 2.23 2.02 -33.54
C ASN A 575 1.23 1.74 -32.40
N PHE A 576 0.63 2.80 -31.84
CA PHE A 576 -0.43 2.67 -30.84
C PHE A 576 -1.64 1.91 -31.38
N ALA A 577 -2.10 2.23 -32.59
CA ALA A 577 -3.25 1.57 -33.20
C ALA A 577 -2.99 0.08 -33.50
N ASN A 578 -1.75 -0.28 -33.85
CA ASN A 578 -1.35 -1.68 -33.99
C ASN A 578 -1.36 -2.41 -32.64
N TRP A 579 -0.84 -1.79 -31.57
CA TRP A 579 -0.97 -2.33 -30.22
C TRP A 579 -2.45 -2.53 -29.85
N TYR A 580 -3.27 -1.49 -30.06
CA TYR A 580 -4.68 -1.50 -29.70
C TYR A 580 -5.46 -2.64 -30.37
N ALA A 581 -5.17 -2.93 -31.64
CA ALA A 581 -5.85 -3.98 -32.38
C ALA A 581 -5.25 -5.39 -32.14
N TYR A 582 -3.95 -5.51 -31.91
CA TYR A 582 -3.26 -6.81 -31.98
C TYR A 582 -2.50 -7.21 -30.72
N TYR A 583 -2.37 -6.35 -29.72
CA TYR A 583 -1.56 -6.61 -28.52
C TYR A 583 -2.20 -6.08 -27.24
N ARG A 584 -3.42 -5.55 -27.27
CA ARG A 584 -4.05 -4.92 -26.09
C ARG A 584 -4.38 -5.94 -25.01
N THR A 585 -4.87 -7.13 -25.37
CA THR A 585 -5.11 -8.22 -24.42
C THR A 585 -3.99 -9.26 -24.44
N ARG A 586 -3.87 -10.06 -23.38
CA ARG A 586 -2.87 -11.14 -23.28
C ARG A 586 -2.98 -12.14 -24.44
N MET A 587 -4.21 -12.55 -24.80
CA MET A 587 -4.48 -13.43 -25.95
C MET A 587 -4.09 -12.78 -27.28
N GLN A 588 -4.38 -11.50 -27.47
CA GLN A 588 -3.96 -10.77 -28.68
C GLN A 588 -2.43 -10.74 -28.78
N MET A 589 -1.73 -10.40 -27.69
CA MET A 589 -0.27 -10.42 -27.64
C MET A 589 0.30 -11.82 -27.93
N MET A 590 -0.29 -12.87 -27.37
CA MET A 590 0.08 -14.26 -27.63
C MET A 590 -0.10 -14.63 -29.10
N LYS A 591 -1.26 -14.35 -29.69
CA LYS A 591 -1.53 -14.58 -31.12
C LYS A 591 -0.53 -13.87 -32.01
N SER A 592 -0.25 -12.61 -31.73
CA SER A 592 0.65 -11.79 -32.53
C SER A 592 2.10 -12.26 -32.45
N SER A 593 2.59 -12.56 -31.24
CA SER A 593 3.99 -12.91 -30.99
C SER A 593 4.30 -14.35 -31.39
N ALA A 594 3.45 -15.31 -31.01
CA ALA A 594 3.62 -16.71 -31.40
C ALA A 594 3.39 -16.90 -32.91
N GLY A 595 2.38 -16.24 -33.49
CA GLY A 595 2.17 -16.26 -34.93
C GLY A 595 3.40 -15.79 -35.72
N ARG A 596 4.17 -14.84 -35.18
CA ARG A 596 5.44 -14.41 -35.76
C ARG A 596 6.60 -15.37 -35.49
N ALA A 597 6.63 -16.06 -34.36
CA ALA A 597 7.65 -17.06 -34.04
C ALA A 597 7.53 -18.32 -34.91
N PHE A 598 6.30 -18.80 -35.15
CA PHE A 598 6.06 -20.04 -35.90
C PHE A 598 6.19 -19.89 -37.41
N VAL A 599 6.14 -18.66 -37.95
CA VAL A 599 6.08 -18.45 -39.41
C VAL A 599 7.35 -18.92 -40.12
N SER A 600 8.49 -18.81 -39.43
CA SER A 600 9.81 -19.22 -39.91
C SER A 600 10.01 -20.74 -39.93
N LEU A 601 9.16 -21.50 -39.22
CA LEU A 601 9.23 -22.96 -39.25
C LEU A 601 8.76 -23.47 -40.61
N GLY A 602 9.57 -24.32 -41.24
CA GLY A 602 9.24 -24.98 -42.50
C GLY A 602 8.78 -26.43 -42.29
N ASN A 603 8.74 -27.18 -43.39
CA ASN A 603 8.43 -28.60 -43.41
C ASN A 603 9.57 -29.49 -42.83
N ASP A 604 10.53 -28.89 -42.15
CA ASP A 604 11.57 -29.59 -41.37
C ASP A 604 11.06 -30.01 -39.98
N TYR A 605 9.87 -29.53 -39.61
CA TYR A 605 9.21 -29.81 -38.34
C TYR A 605 7.83 -30.42 -38.58
N ARG A 606 7.36 -31.20 -37.60
CA ARG A 606 5.96 -31.63 -37.52
C ARG A 606 5.31 -30.89 -36.36
N VAL A 607 4.22 -30.17 -36.62
CA VAL A 607 3.62 -29.26 -35.63
C VAL A 607 2.14 -29.55 -35.42
N GLY A 608 1.75 -29.69 -34.15
CA GLY A 608 0.38 -29.79 -33.69
C GLY A 608 -0.02 -28.62 -32.79
N PHE A 609 -1.30 -28.58 -32.40
CA PHE A 609 -1.87 -27.53 -31.57
C PHE A 609 -2.93 -28.09 -30.63
N ILE A 610 -2.98 -27.61 -29.40
CA ILE A 610 -4.09 -27.84 -28.48
C ILE A 610 -4.25 -26.64 -27.54
N THR A 611 -5.45 -26.38 -27.05
CA THR A 611 -5.65 -25.46 -25.91
C THR A 611 -5.66 -26.20 -24.57
N LEU A 612 -5.70 -25.49 -23.45
CA LEU A 612 -5.85 -26.12 -22.14
C LEU A 612 -7.22 -26.77 -21.98
N ASN A 613 -8.26 -26.12 -22.53
CA ASN A 613 -9.64 -26.56 -22.46
C ASN A 613 -10.19 -26.90 -23.85
N PRO A 614 -9.67 -27.93 -24.54
CA PRO A 614 -10.01 -28.18 -25.93
C PRO A 614 -11.47 -28.60 -26.16
N GLY A 615 -12.27 -28.80 -25.11
CA GLY A 615 -13.64 -29.28 -25.14
C GLY A 615 -13.75 -30.81 -25.28
N SER A 616 -14.96 -31.29 -25.61
CA SER A 616 -15.22 -32.70 -25.95
C SER A 616 -15.83 -32.78 -27.35
N ASN A 617 -15.27 -33.60 -28.25
CA ASN A 617 -15.86 -33.80 -29.59
C ASN A 617 -16.83 -35.00 -29.53
N PRO A 618 -18.16 -34.80 -29.69
CA PRO A 618 -19.13 -35.88 -29.57
C PRO A 618 -19.11 -36.88 -30.75
N SER A 619 -18.36 -36.67 -31.83
CA SER A 619 -18.59 -37.43 -33.08
C SER A 619 -17.41 -37.61 -34.05
N GLY A 620 -16.16 -37.36 -33.67
CA GLY A 620 -14.99 -37.77 -34.48
C GLY A 620 -14.89 -37.15 -35.87
N GLN A 621 -15.62 -36.07 -36.16
CA GLN A 621 -15.44 -35.22 -37.34
C GLN A 621 -14.79 -33.90 -36.93
N SER A 622 -13.97 -33.36 -37.83
CA SER A 622 -13.24 -32.09 -37.66
C SER A 622 -14.18 -30.97 -37.18
N PRO A 623 -13.87 -30.23 -36.10
CA PRO A 623 -14.93 -29.69 -35.26
C PRO A 623 -15.16 -28.19 -35.50
N SER A 624 -16.43 -27.83 -35.65
CA SER A 624 -16.93 -26.65 -34.97
C SER A 624 -17.02 -27.00 -33.47
N GLY A 625 -15.97 -26.72 -32.69
CA GLY A 625 -16.02 -26.75 -31.21
C GLY A 625 -14.97 -27.56 -30.42
N TYR A 626 -14.04 -28.29 -31.04
CA TYR A 626 -12.92 -28.97 -30.35
C TYR A 626 -11.58 -28.39 -30.82
N GLU A 627 -10.72 -27.97 -29.89
CA GLU A 627 -9.59 -27.08 -30.19
C GLU A 627 -8.24 -27.81 -30.27
N PHE A 628 -8.21 -28.88 -31.06
CA PHE A 628 -7.04 -29.71 -31.32
C PHE A 628 -6.70 -29.78 -32.82
N VAL A 629 -5.41 -29.72 -33.14
CA VAL A 629 -4.85 -30.01 -34.47
C VAL A 629 -3.79 -31.11 -34.31
N PRO A 630 -3.99 -32.30 -34.91
CA PRO A 630 -3.00 -33.37 -34.89
C PRO A 630 -1.65 -32.94 -35.44
N VAL A 631 -0.58 -33.54 -34.90
CA VAL A 631 0.78 -33.29 -35.39
C VAL A 631 0.92 -33.83 -36.81
N ASN A 632 1.38 -32.96 -37.72
CA ASN A 632 1.71 -33.32 -39.08
C ASN A 632 2.85 -32.43 -39.60
N ASP A 633 3.44 -32.84 -40.72
CA ASP A 633 4.43 -32.07 -41.48
C ASP A 633 3.99 -30.62 -41.65
N PHE A 634 4.80 -29.65 -41.19
CA PHE A 634 4.43 -28.23 -41.15
C PHE A 634 4.57 -27.54 -42.53
N ASP A 635 4.03 -28.20 -43.55
CA ASP A 635 3.89 -27.70 -44.90
C ASP A 635 2.81 -26.60 -44.99
N ALA A 636 2.55 -26.10 -46.20
CA ALA A 636 1.57 -25.02 -46.42
C ALA A 636 0.15 -25.38 -45.95
N THR A 637 -0.25 -26.65 -46.05
CA THR A 637 -1.58 -27.13 -45.66
C THR A 637 -1.71 -27.20 -44.14
N GLN A 638 -0.75 -27.85 -43.47
CA GLN A 638 -0.76 -27.93 -42.02
C GLN A 638 -0.60 -26.55 -41.39
N LYS A 639 0.29 -25.70 -41.93
CA LYS A 639 0.47 -24.33 -41.45
C LYS A 639 -0.83 -23.52 -41.57
N SER A 640 -1.56 -23.63 -42.69
CA SER A 640 -2.87 -22.98 -42.83
C SER A 640 -3.88 -23.45 -41.79
N THR A 641 -3.97 -24.77 -41.55
CA THR A 641 -4.85 -25.36 -40.54
C THR A 641 -4.51 -24.87 -39.13
N TRP A 642 -3.22 -24.88 -38.79
CA TRP A 642 -2.70 -24.43 -37.49
C TRP A 642 -3.02 -22.96 -37.23
N TYR A 643 -2.68 -22.05 -38.16
CA TYR A 643 -2.92 -20.61 -38.00
C TYR A 643 -4.42 -20.27 -37.96
N THR A 644 -5.23 -20.95 -38.78
CA THR A 644 -6.69 -20.75 -38.76
C THR A 644 -7.27 -21.10 -37.40
N ARG A 645 -6.87 -22.25 -36.84
CA ARG A 645 -7.30 -22.64 -35.49
C ARG A 645 -6.77 -21.67 -34.44
N PHE A 646 -5.47 -21.44 -34.43
CA PHE A 646 -4.79 -20.59 -33.45
C PHE A 646 -5.39 -19.18 -33.36
N TYR A 647 -5.65 -18.53 -34.49
CA TYR A 647 -6.23 -17.19 -34.50
C TYR A 647 -7.71 -17.16 -34.15
N SER A 648 -8.43 -18.27 -34.26
CA SER A 648 -9.86 -18.40 -33.90
C SER A 648 -10.13 -18.62 -32.42
N ILE A 649 -9.11 -18.95 -31.61
CA ILE A 649 -9.30 -19.29 -30.19
C ILE A 649 -9.87 -18.11 -29.43
N LYS A 650 -10.89 -18.36 -28.62
CA LYS A 650 -11.48 -17.36 -27.72
C LYS A 650 -11.17 -17.76 -26.28
N PRO A 651 -10.60 -16.86 -25.46
CA PRO A 651 -10.43 -17.13 -24.03
C PRO A 651 -11.76 -17.45 -23.33
N ASP A 652 -11.82 -18.57 -22.63
CA ASP A 652 -12.91 -19.04 -21.77
C ASP A 652 -12.39 -20.12 -20.80
N SER A 653 -13.08 -20.37 -19.67
CA SER A 653 -12.78 -21.47 -18.73
C SER A 653 -11.56 -21.29 -17.79
N SER A 654 -11.19 -22.37 -17.09
CA SER A 654 -10.12 -22.52 -16.09
C SER A 654 -8.72 -22.76 -16.71
N THR A 655 -7.69 -22.97 -15.89
CA THR A 655 -6.29 -23.15 -16.32
C THR A 655 -5.72 -24.53 -15.94
N PRO A 656 -6.25 -25.66 -16.48
CA PRO A 656 -5.86 -27.03 -16.12
C PRO A 656 -4.53 -27.48 -16.75
N LEU A 657 -3.42 -26.80 -16.44
CA LEU A 657 -2.10 -27.08 -17.04
C LEU A 657 -1.66 -28.53 -16.87
N ARG A 658 -1.92 -29.13 -15.69
CA ARG A 658 -1.50 -30.50 -15.37
C ARG A 658 -2.19 -31.54 -16.26
N GLU A 659 -3.50 -31.39 -16.45
CA GLU A 659 -4.27 -32.23 -17.37
C GLU A 659 -3.86 -31.97 -18.83
N ALA A 660 -3.73 -30.70 -19.23
CA ALA A 660 -3.37 -30.34 -20.61
C ALA A 660 -2.00 -30.88 -21.05
N LEU A 661 -0.99 -30.80 -20.17
CA LEU A 661 0.32 -31.40 -20.43
C LEU A 661 0.23 -32.94 -20.48
N SER A 662 -0.59 -33.55 -19.62
CA SER A 662 -0.85 -34.99 -19.65
C SER A 662 -1.51 -35.43 -20.96
N ARG A 663 -2.43 -34.64 -21.52
CA ARG A 663 -3.03 -34.90 -22.84
C ARG A 663 -1.96 -35.02 -23.92
N VAL A 664 -0.97 -34.13 -23.95
CA VAL A 664 0.11 -34.19 -24.94
C VAL A 664 1.05 -35.39 -24.71
N GLY A 665 1.42 -35.67 -23.47
CA GLY A 665 2.25 -36.84 -23.15
C GLY A 665 1.58 -38.16 -23.57
N ARG A 666 0.29 -38.30 -23.26
CA ARG A 666 -0.56 -39.44 -23.67
C ARG A 666 -0.76 -39.52 -25.17
N TYR A 667 -0.86 -38.38 -25.84
CA TYR A 667 -0.95 -38.31 -27.29
C TYR A 667 0.30 -38.87 -27.97
N TYR A 668 1.50 -38.53 -27.45
CA TYR A 668 2.75 -39.12 -27.95
C TYR A 668 2.86 -40.63 -27.68
N ALA A 669 2.25 -41.12 -26.59
CA ALA A 669 2.09 -42.54 -26.30
C ALA A 669 0.96 -43.23 -27.10
N ASN A 670 0.27 -42.52 -28.00
CA ASN A 670 -0.89 -43.01 -28.75
C ASN A 670 -2.06 -43.53 -27.87
N VAL A 671 -2.23 -42.93 -26.69
CA VAL A 671 -3.38 -43.18 -25.83
C VAL A 671 -4.55 -42.32 -26.29
N THR A 672 -5.68 -42.97 -26.62
CA THR A 672 -6.88 -42.31 -27.19
C THR A 672 -8.09 -42.31 -26.25
N GLY A 673 -7.98 -42.90 -25.06
CA GLY A 673 -9.03 -42.94 -24.05
C GLY A 673 -8.89 -41.87 -22.96
N GLY A 674 -9.93 -41.71 -22.14
CA GLY A 674 -9.93 -40.77 -21.00
C GLY A 674 -9.88 -39.32 -21.46
N ILE A 675 -8.96 -38.53 -20.89
CA ILE A 675 -8.72 -37.13 -21.28
C ILE A 675 -8.23 -36.97 -22.74
N ASN A 676 -7.83 -38.05 -23.41
CA ASN A 676 -7.49 -38.02 -24.84
C ASN A 676 -8.64 -38.45 -25.76
N SER A 677 -9.84 -38.67 -25.20
CA SER A 677 -11.02 -38.93 -26.01
C SER A 677 -11.17 -37.81 -27.04
N SER A 678 -11.19 -38.18 -28.32
CA SER A 678 -11.21 -37.28 -29.50
C SER A 678 -9.88 -36.77 -30.03
N MET A 679 -8.74 -37.08 -29.40
CA MET A 679 -7.42 -36.89 -30.00
C MET A 679 -7.11 -38.10 -30.89
N THR A 680 -7.17 -37.91 -32.20
CA THR A 680 -6.92 -38.97 -33.19
C THR A 680 -5.62 -38.73 -33.97
N GLY A 681 -5.10 -39.82 -34.55
CA GLY A 681 -3.88 -39.81 -35.33
C GLY A 681 -2.65 -40.07 -34.48
N ASP A 682 -1.84 -41.04 -34.86
CA ASP A 682 -0.57 -41.32 -34.19
C ASP A 682 0.48 -40.25 -34.63
N PRO A 683 1.06 -39.47 -33.70
CA PRO A 683 2.05 -38.45 -34.06
C PRO A 683 3.42 -39.03 -34.43
N MET A 684 3.77 -40.23 -33.94
CA MET A 684 5.14 -40.75 -34.00
C MET A 684 5.35 -41.69 -35.18
N GLN A 685 6.34 -41.38 -36.00
CA GLN A 685 6.68 -42.11 -37.22
C GLN A 685 7.91 -43.01 -37.04
N TYR A 686 8.85 -42.62 -36.17
CA TYR A 686 10.14 -43.30 -36.01
C TYR A 686 10.54 -43.39 -34.54
N SER A 687 11.30 -44.43 -34.18
CA SER A 687 11.81 -44.66 -32.81
C SER A 687 12.78 -43.56 -32.34
N CYS A 688 13.54 -42.94 -33.24
CA CYS A 688 14.50 -41.88 -32.90
C CYS A 688 13.87 -40.48 -32.87
N GLN A 689 12.55 -40.37 -33.03
CA GLN A 689 11.88 -39.08 -33.19
C GLN A 689 11.76 -38.33 -31.87
N GLN A 690 12.19 -37.07 -31.86
CA GLN A 690 12.03 -36.18 -30.70
C GLN A 690 10.57 -35.72 -30.60
N ASN A 691 10.00 -35.72 -29.39
CA ASN A 691 8.64 -35.25 -29.13
C ASN A 691 8.66 -34.12 -28.10
N ILE A 692 8.09 -32.96 -28.45
CA ILE A 692 8.19 -31.73 -27.66
C ILE A 692 6.83 -31.14 -27.35
N ALA A 693 6.62 -30.75 -26.10
CA ALA A 693 5.52 -29.90 -25.66
C ALA A 693 6.03 -28.47 -25.43
N LEU A 694 5.33 -27.48 -26.02
CA LEU A 694 5.53 -26.06 -25.75
C LEU A 694 4.31 -25.56 -24.98
N LEU A 695 4.41 -25.51 -23.65
CA LEU A 695 3.33 -25.11 -22.76
C LEU A 695 3.38 -23.60 -22.49
N THR A 696 2.30 -22.90 -22.75
CA THR A 696 2.18 -21.46 -22.48
C THR A 696 1.06 -21.18 -21.49
N THR A 697 1.24 -20.19 -20.61
CA THR A 697 0.20 -19.71 -19.68
C THR A 697 0.45 -18.28 -19.22
N ASP A 698 -0.61 -17.58 -18.81
CA ASP A 698 -0.53 -16.27 -18.15
C ASP A 698 -0.77 -16.31 -16.64
N GLY A 699 -0.95 -17.49 -16.06
CA GLY A 699 -1.49 -17.62 -14.71
C GLY A 699 -1.00 -18.84 -13.95
N PHE A 700 -1.47 -18.92 -12.71
CA PHE A 700 -1.27 -20.07 -11.84
C PHE A 700 -2.13 -21.24 -12.35
N TRP A 701 -1.56 -22.44 -12.37
CA TRP A 701 -2.36 -23.60 -12.71
C TRP A 701 -3.46 -23.82 -11.66
N ASN A 702 -4.61 -24.27 -12.12
CA ASN A 702 -5.75 -24.65 -11.27
C ASN A 702 -6.55 -25.75 -11.97
N GLY A 703 -7.67 -26.18 -11.37
CA GLY A 703 -8.49 -27.24 -11.94
C GLY A 703 -7.86 -28.63 -11.82
N ASN A 704 -7.97 -29.42 -12.89
CA ASN A 704 -7.78 -30.88 -12.85
C ASN A 704 -6.32 -31.31 -12.66
N ASP A 705 -6.15 -32.47 -12.03
CA ASP A 705 -4.84 -33.12 -11.85
C ASP A 705 -4.33 -33.73 -13.17
N GLY A 706 -3.03 -34.03 -13.20
CA GLY A 706 -2.43 -34.78 -14.31
C GLY A 706 -2.80 -36.26 -14.26
N GLU A 707 -2.84 -36.90 -15.42
CA GLU A 707 -3.06 -38.34 -15.55
C GLU A 707 -1.83 -39.03 -16.13
N ASN A 708 -1.48 -40.21 -15.60
CA ASN A 708 -0.46 -41.09 -16.17
C ASN A 708 -0.98 -41.86 -17.42
N LEU A 709 -0.19 -42.75 -18.02
CA LEU A 709 -0.59 -43.50 -19.24
C LEU A 709 -1.84 -44.40 -19.07
N THR A 710 -2.13 -44.82 -17.85
CA THR A 710 -3.29 -45.67 -17.50
C THR A 710 -4.53 -44.88 -17.09
N GLY A 711 -4.45 -43.55 -16.98
CA GLY A 711 -5.52 -42.70 -16.44
C GLY A 711 -5.55 -42.61 -14.91
N GLY A 712 -4.48 -43.04 -14.23
CA GLY A 712 -4.33 -42.85 -12.78
C GLY A 712 -3.56 -41.57 -12.44
N SER A 713 -3.43 -41.28 -11.13
CA SER A 713 -2.61 -40.17 -10.62
C SER A 713 -1.15 -40.32 -11.03
N ILE A 714 -0.50 -39.17 -11.24
CA ILE A 714 0.93 -39.09 -11.53
C ILE A 714 1.73 -39.41 -10.27
N GLY A 715 1.34 -38.89 -9.10
CA GLY A 715 2.10 -38.98 -7.86
C GLY A 715 3.34 -38.09 -7.89
N ASN A 716 4.26 -38.29 -6.93
CA ASN A 716 5.54 -37.58 -6.92
C ASN A 716 6.57 -38.35 -7.77
N GLN A 717 7.22 -37.64 -8.67
CA GLN A 717 8.10 -38.19 -9.70
C GLN A 717 9.56 -37.76 -9.55
N ASP A 718 9.85 -36.83 -8.63
CA ASP A 718 11.15 -36.19 -8.46
C ASP A 718 11.63 -36.08 -6.99
N ASN A 719 10.98 -36.74 -6.03
CA ASN A 719 11.34 -36.81 -4.60
C ASN A 719 12.57 -37.61 -4.23
N VAL A 720 13.23 -38.26 -5.19
CA VAL A 720 14.44 -39.04 -4.94
C VAL A 720 15.58 -38.44 -5.75
N ASN A 721 16.63 -38.00 -5.07
CA ASN A 721 17.86 -37.47 -5.68
C ASN A 721 18.70 -38.60 -6.33
N SER A 722 18.20 -39.18 -7.42
CA SER A 722 18.85 -40.22 -8.22
C SER A 722 18.21 -40.35 -9.61
N GLY A 723 18.93 -40.97 -10.55
CA GLY A 723 18.41 -41.24 -11.90
C GLY A 723 18.09 -39.95 -12.65
N TYR A 724 16.83 -39.78 -13.05
CA TYR A 724 16.35 -38.59 -13.76
C TYR A 724 15.95 -37.43 -12.83
N SER A 725 15.95 -37.60 -11.51
CA SER A 725 15.75 -36.47 -10.58
C SER A 725 17.02 -36.30 -9.77
N THR A 726 17.91 -35.39 -10.19
CA THR A 726 19.10 -35.06 -9.41
C THR A 726 19.09 -33.60 -9.01
N ARG A 727 19.72 -33.30 -7.86
CA ARG A 727 19.95 -31.92 -7.44
C ARG A 727 20.87 -31.18 -8.40
N GLY A 728 21.87 -31.87 -8.96
CA GLY A 728 22.83 -31.29 -9.91
C GLY A 728 22.16 -30.77 -11.18
N ASP A 729 21.08 -31.43 -11.62
CA ASP A 729 20.28 -31.03 -12.77
C ASP A 729 19.16 -30.04 -12.40
N GLY A 730 19.04 -29.68 -11.12
CA GLY A 730 17.97 -28.82 -10.59
C GLY A 730 16.59 -29.49 -10.56
N ALA A 731 16.47 -30.78 -10.87
CA ALA A 731 15.19 -31.50 -10.96
C ALA A 731 14.66 -31.96 -9.59
N TYR A 732 15.54 -32.18 -8.62
CA TYR A 732 15.16 -32.69 -7.29
C TYR A 732 14.37 -31.66 -6.48
N ASP A 733 13.15 -32.01 -6.06
CA ASP A 733 12.23 -31.18 -5.27
C ASP A 733 12.60 -31.08 -3.77
N GLY A 734 13.63 -31.80 -3.32
CA GLY A 734 14.01 -31.85 -1.90
C GLY A 734 13.42 -33.00 -1.09
N GLY A 735 12.64 -33.90 -1.72
CA GLY A 735 11.92 -34.98 -1.05
C GLY A 735 10.82 -34.46 -0.11
N LEU A 736 10.22 -33.32 -0.47
CA LEU A 736 9.18 -32.68 0.33
C LEU A 736 7.86 -33.46 0.19
N GLY A 737 7.02 -33.40 1.23
CA GLY A 737 5.77 -34.17 1.28
C GLY A 737 4.56 -33.40 0.77
N GLY A 738 3.39 -34.03 0.83
CA GLY A 738 2.09 -33.41 0.54
C GLY A 738 1.69 -33.44 -0.94
N THR A 739 0.38 -33.48 -1.18
CA THR A 739 -0.21 -33.44 -2.53
C THR A 739 -0.66 -32.02 -2.84
N ALA A 740 -0.19 -31.49 -3.96
CA ALA A 740 -0.54 -30.15 -4.41
C ALA A 740 -2.00 -30.11 -4.84
N GLY A 741 -2.74 -29.09 -4.39
CA GLY A 741 -4.16 -28.94 -4.71
C GLY A 741 -4.63 -27.50 -4.53
N SER A 742 -5.95 -27.28 -4.62
CA SER A 742 -6.54 -25.94 -4.49
C SER A 742 -6.50 -25.36 -3.07
N SER A 743 -6.34 -26.20 -2.06
CA SER A 743 -6.30 -25.79 -0.65
C SER A 743 -5.07 -26.31 0.10
N SER A 744 -4.15 -26.97 -0.60
CA SER A 744 -2.97 -27.60 -0.01
C SER A 744 -1.71 -27.30 -0.82
N PHE A 745 -0.67 -26.88 -0.12
CA PHE A 745 0.69 -26.89 -0.65
C PHE A 745 1.20 -28.33 -0.67
N GLY A 746 1.88 -28.73 -1.74
CA GLY A 746 2.48 -30.06 -1.85
C GLY A 746 3.55 -30.16 -2.93
N SER A 747 4.23 -31.29 -2.94
CA SER A 747 5.26 -31.62 -3.94
C SER A 747 4.91 -32.89 -4.73
N SER A 748 3.75 -33.51 -4.49
CA SER A 748 3.19 -34.59 -5.31
C SER A 748 2.07 -34.09 -6.21
N ASP A 749 1.91 -34.72 -7.36
CA ASP A 749 0.91 -34.39 -8.39
C ASP A 749 1.03 -32.93 -8.87
N THR A 750 2.24 -32.38 -8.85
CA THR A 750 2.58 -31.06 -9.39
C THR A 750 2.64 -31.06 -10.91
N LEU A 751 2.73 -29.89 -11.54
CA LEU A 751 2.97 -29.81 -12.99
C LEU A 751 4.37 -30.34 -13.33
N ALA A 752 5.35 -30.11 -12.46
CA ALA A 752 6.70 -30.65 -12.62
C ALA A 752 6.72 -32.18 -12.57
N ASP A 753 5.88 -32.80 -11.74
CA ASP A 753 5.71 -34.25 -11.72
C ASP A 753 5.18 -34.79 -13.06
N VAL A 754 4.22 -34.10 -13.68
CA VAL A 754 3.68 -34.47 -14.99
C VAL A 754 4.80 -34.48 -16.03
N ALA A 755 5.59 -33.41 -16.13
CA ALA A 755 6.71 -33.34 -17.06
C ALA A 755 7.76 -34.43 -16.80
N MET A 756 8.12 -34.66 -15.53
CA MET A 756 9.07 -35.71 -15.15
C MET A 756 8.57 -37.11 -15.53
N TYR A 757 7.28 -37.40 -15.30
CA TYR A 757 6.67 -38.68 -15.66
C TYR A 757 6.82 -38.97 -17.15
N TYR A 758 6.39 -38.03 -18.00
CA TYR A 758 6.42 -38.20 -19.46
C TYR A 758 7.83 -38.06 -20.07
N TYR A 759 8.80 -37.55 -19.30
CA TYR A 759 10.22 -37.56 -19.65
C TYR A 759 10.87 -38.91 -19.36
N LYS A 760 10.73 -39.44 -18.13
CA LYS A 760 11.43 -40.66 -17.73
C LYS A 760 10.74 -41.97 -18.15
N THR A 761 9.46 -41.90 -18.52
CA THR A 761 8.69 -43.06 -18.97
C THR A 761 8.93 -43.31 -20.45
N ASP A 762 9.20 -44.56 -20.81
CA ASP A 762 9.14 -45.01 -22.19
C ASP A 762 7.68 -44.98 -22.68
N LEU A 763 7.39 -44.03 -23.57
CA LEU A 763 6.03 -43.79 -24.07
C LEU A 763 5.57 -44.86 -25.04
N ARG A 764 6.46 -45.70 -25.58
CA ARG A 764 6.11 -46.77 -26.51
C ARG A 764 6.80 -48.06 -26.11
N ALA A 765 6.02 -48.95 -25.50
CA ALA A 765 6.50 -50.31 -25.21
C ALA A 765 6.95 -51.04 -26.50
N ASP A 766 7.87 -51.99 -26.34
CA ASP A 766 8.37 -52.87 -27.40
C ASP A 766 7.25 -53.41 -28.30
N GLY A 767 7.44 -53.33 -29.61
CA GLY A 767 6.46 -53.76 -30.61
C GLY A 767 5.33 -52.76 -30.90
N SER A 768 5.33 -51.58 -30.25
CA SER A 768 4.36 -50.52 -30.56
C SER A 768 4.57 -50.01 -31.98
N LEU A 769 3.51 -50.05 -32.79
CA LEU A 769 3.54 -49.49 -34.14
C LEU A 769 3.30 -47.97 -34.08
N GLY A 770 4.07 -47.23 -34.89
CA GLY A 770 3.86 -45.81 -35.13
C GLY A 770 2.95 -45.54 -36.33
N ALA A 771 2.84 -44.27 -36.71
CA ALA A 771 1.98 -43.76 -37.78
C ALA A 771 2.26 -44.36 -39.17
N LEU A 772 3.48 -44.88 -39.40
CA LEU A 772 3.88 -45.54 -40.64
C LEU A 772 3.67 -47.06 -40.61
N GLY A 773 3.10 -47.61 -39.54
CA GLY A 773 2.92 -49.05 -39.34
C GLY A 773 4.21 -49.80 -39.02
N THR A 774 5.30 -49.08 -38.75
CA THR A 774 6.59 -49.62 -38.32
C THR A 774 6.72 -49.56 -36.80
N ASP A 775 7.52 -50.46 -36.23
CA ASP A 775 7.86 -50.43 -34.81
C ASP A 775 8.57 -49.10 -34.47
N VAL A 776 8.13 -48.46 -33.40
CA VAL A 776 8.73 -47.22 -32.86
C VAL A 776 9.13 -47.34 -31.39
N GLY A 777 8.91 -48.49 -30.75
CA GLY A 777 9.19 -48.71 -29.32
C GLY A 777 10.46 -49.52 -29.05
N THR A 778 10.79 -50.48 -29.91
CA THR A 778 11.86 -51.46 -29.58
C THR A 778 13.27 -50.88 -29.63
N ASP A 779 13.56 -49.92 -30.53
CA ASP A 779 14.95 -49.49 -30.77
C ASP A 779 15.50 -48.52 -29.71
N ASN A 780 14.62 -47.74 -29.06
CA ASN A 780 14.99 -46.75 -28.04
C ASN A 780 16.26 -45.96 -28.36
N ASN A 781 16.23 -45.25 -29.49
CA ASN A 781 17.36 -44.54 -30.11
C ASN A 781 17.09 -43.03 -30.31
N VAL A 782 16.29 -42.41 -29.44
CA VAL A 782 16.10 -40.95 -29.41
C VAL A 782 17.44 -40.26 -29.13
N PRO A 783 17.82 -39.21 -29.88
CA PRO A 783 19.11 -38.54 -29.71
C PRO A 783 19.28 -37.87 -28.33
N VAL A 784 20.32 -38.28 -27.60
CA VAL A 784 20.72 -37.69 -26.32
C VAL A 784 21.57 -36.42 -26.47
N SER A 785 21.76 -35.71 -25.37
CA SER A 785 22.57 -34.50 -25.20
C SER A 785 23.10 -34.41 -23.77
N GLY A 786 23.81 -33.32 -23.44
CA GLY A 786 24.25 -33.08 -22.05
C GLY A 786 23.09 -32.88 -21.05
N LYS A 787 21.92 -32.41 -21.50
CA LYS A 787 20.75 -32.13 -20.65
C LYS A 787 19.71 -33.24 -20.70
N ASP A 788 19.46 -33.74 -21.89
CA ASP A 788 18.53 -34.83 -22.15
C ASP A 788 19.30 -36.13 -22.40
N ILE A 789 19.22 -37.07 -21.47
CA ILE A 789 19.97 -38.33 -21.46
C ILE A 789 19.09 -39.55 -21.78
N ALA A 790 17.79 -39.36 -22.01
CA ALA A 790 16.86 -40.45 -22.26
C ALA A 790 16.95 -40.93 -23.71
N THR A 791 17.10 -42.24 -23.92
CA THR A 791 17.16 -42.83 -25.26
C THR A 791 15.81 -43.39 -25.72
N HIS A 792 14.88 -43.63 -24.80
CA HIS A 792 13.52 -44.08 -25.11
C HIS A 792 12.64 -42.96 -25.67
N GLN A 793 11.47 -43.30 -26.23
CA GLN A 793 10.53 -42.29 -26.71
C GLN A 793 9.94 -41.55 -25.51
N HIS A 794 10.20 -40.26 -25.42
CA HIS A 794 9.78 -39.43 -24.28
C HIS A 794 9.34 -38.04 -24.75
N MET A 795 8.77 -37.26 -23.83
CA MET A 795 8.36 -35.88 -24.05
C MET A 795 9.34 -34.90 -23.41
N THR A 796 9.92 -34.00 -24.21
CA THR A 796 10.63 -32.81 -23.73
C THR A 796 9.65 -31.66 -23.55
N THR A 797 9.67 -30.96 -22.41
CA THR A 797 8.69 -29.90 -22.11
C THR A 797 9.37 -28.55 -21.92
N PHE A 798 8.98 -27.56 -22.72
CA PHE A 798 9.32 -26.15 -22.54
C PHE A 798 8.10 -25.42 -22.00
N THR A 799 8.33 -24.44 -21.11
CA THR A 799 7.26 -23.67 -20.50
C THR A 799 7.47 -22.18 -20.70
N LEU A 800 6.38 -21.45 -20.87
CA LEU A 800 6.37 -19.99 -20.99
C LEU A 800 5.29 -19.40 -20.09
N GLY A 801 5.70 -18.51 -19.18
CA GLY A 801 4.79 -17.72 -18.34
C GLY A 801 4.68 -16.27 -18.83
N LEU A 802 3.47 -15.71 -18.87
CA LEU A 802 3.24 -14.30 -19.20
C LEU A 802 3.24 -13.42 -17.94
N GLY A 803 4.42 -12.85 -17.66
CA GLY A 803 4.57 -11.61 -16.92
C GLY A 803 4.27 -11.63 -15.42
N ILE A 804 3.93 -12.78 -14.85
CA ILE A 804 3.66 -12.94 -13.43
C ILE A 804 4.92 -13.32 -12.64
N ASP A 805 4.93 -12.99 -11.34
CA ASP A 805 6.04 -13.28 -10.43
C ASP A 805 5.69 -14.48 -9.54
N GLY A 806 6.64 -15.42 -9.42
CA GLY A 806 6.62 -16.49 -8.44
C GLY A 806 7.29 -16.06 -7.14
N VAL A 807 7.38 -16.95 -6.15
CA VAL A 807 8.15 -16.66 -4.93
C VAL A 807 9.66 -16.69 -5.18
N MET A 808 10.11 -17.38 -6.24
CA MET A 808 11.50 -17.38 -6.68
C MET A 808 11.81 -16.21 -7.63
N ASN A 809 13.07 -15.79 -7.67
CA ASN A 809 13.60 -14.81 -8.61
C ASN A 809 14.04 -15.52 -9.89
N TYR A 810 13.24 -15.39 -10.94
CA TYR A 810 13.64 -15.82 -12.27
C TYR A 810 14.78 -14.93 -12.80
N LEU A 811 15.83 -15.58 -13.30
CA LEU A 811 16.94 -14.94 -13.99
C LEU A 811 17.02 -15.51 -15.41
N GLU A 812 17.08 -14.64 -16.42
CA GLU A 812 17.27 -15.08 -17.79
C GLU A 812 18.61 -15.82 -17.93
N GLY A 813 18.59 -17.01 -18.55
CA GLY A 813 19.79 -17.86 -18.65
C GLY A 813 20.16 -18.57 -17.34
N TYR A 814 19.20 -18.76 -16.43
CA TYR A 814 19.40 -19.38 -15.11
C TYR A 814 20.22 -20.68 -15.11
N GLU A 815 20.12 -21.51 -16.15
CA GLU A 815 20.79 -22.81 -16.24
C GLU A 815 22.32 -22.68 -16.25
N GLY A 816 22.86 -21.57 -16.76
CA GLY A 816 24.29 -21.29 -16.79
C GLY A 816 24.77 -20.33 -15.69
N SER A 817 23.87 -19.83 -14.86
CA SER A 817 24.19 -18.81 -13.85
C SER A 817 24.76 -19.45 -12.58
N ALA A 818 25.84 -18.86 -12.06
CA ALA A 818 26.40 -19.23 -10.75
C ALA A 818 25.68 -18.57 -9.57
N THR A 819 24.70 -17.69 -9.86
CA THR A 819 23.96 -16.88 -8.88
C THR A 819 22.46 -16.94 -9.14
N GLY A 820 21.67 -16.57 -8.14
CA GLY A 820 20.21 -16.55 -8.24
C GLY A 820 19.57 -17.80 -7.65
N ASP A 821 18.25 -17.81 -7.62
CA ASP A 821 17.47 -18.78 -6.83
C ASP A 821 17.57 -20.21 -7.37
N TYR A 822 17.62 -20.38 -8.69
CA TYR A 822 17.89 -21.69 -9.28
C TYR A 822 19.28 -22.22 -8.94
N ALA A 823 20.32 -21.38 -9.00
CA ALA A 823 21.68 -21.77 -8.63
C ALA A 823 21.76 -22.17 -7.13
N ASN A 824 20.99 -21.50 -6.28
CA ASN A 824 20.85 -21.87 -4.86
C ASN A 824 20.20 -23.25 -4.69
N ILE A 825 19.18 -23.60 -5.49
CA ILE A 825 18.58 -24.95 -5.50
C ILE A 825 19.59 -26.01 -5.94
N VAL A 826 20.27 -25.79 -7.07
CA VAL A 826 21.25 -26.73 -7.63
C VAL A 826 22.42 -26.97 -6.66
N SER A 827 22.89 -25.93 -5.98
CA SER A 827 23.96 -26.05 -4.98
C SER A 827 23.49 -26.53 -3.61
N GLY A 828 22.18 -26.51 -3.34
CA GLY A 828 21.63 -26.79 -2.01
C GLY A 828 22.03 -25.74 -0.96
N ALA A 829 22.13 -24.47 -1.37
CA ALA A 829 22.41 -23.35 -0.46
C ALA A 829 21.28 -23.17 0.56
N SER A 830 21.42 -22.25 1.54
CA SER A 830 20.43 -22.07 2.62
C SER A 830 19.96 -20.62 2.81
N ASN A 831 20.08 -19.82 1.75
CA ASN A 831 19.83 -18.37 1.71
C ASN A 831 18.57 -18.00 0.92
N CYS A 832 17.71 -18.97 0.57
CA CYS A 832 16.48 -18.70 -0.16
C CYS A 832 15.42 -18.04 0.71
N ALA A 833 14.76 -17.02 0.19
CA ALA A 833 13.81 -16.20 0.95
C ALA A 833 12.56 -16.98 1.40
N TRP A 834 12.12 -18.00 0.64
CA TRP A 834 10.96 -18.83 0.96
C TRP A 834 11.27 -20.01 1.90
N ALA A 835 12.55 -20.29 2.16
CA ALA A 835 12.98 -21.40 3.00
C ALA A 835 14.22 -21.02 3.84
N PRO A 836 14.10 -20.02 4.75
CA PRO A 836 15.26 -19.48 5.45
C PRO A 836 15.87 -20.51 6.42
N GLY A 837 17.19 -20.70 6.31
CA GLY A 837 17.96 -21.55 7.23
C GLY A 837 17.88 -23.06 6.96
N VAL A 838 17.26 -23.48 5.86
CA VAL A 838 17.25 -24.87 5.37
C VAL A 838 17.72 -24.92 3.93
N ALA A 839 18.03 -26.12 3.42
CA ALA A 839 18.45 -26.29 2.03
C ALA A 839 17.38 -25.76 1.07
N CYS A 840 17.80 -24.94 0.12
CA CYS A 840 16.99 -24.42 -0.96
C CYS A 840 16.48 -25.58 -1.82
N ASN A 841 15.16 -25.70 -1.86
CA ASN A 841 14.41 -26.62 -2.69
C ASN A 841 13.34 -25.81 -3.43
N TRP A 842 12.75 -26.42 -4.45
CA TRP A 842 11.56 -25.87 -5.09
C TRP A 842 10.46 -25.60 -4.05
N PRO A 843 9.78 -24.45 -4.08
CA PRO A 843 8.63 -24.18 -3.24
C PRO A 843 7.57 -25.27 -3.43
N GLN A 844 6.91 -25.70 -2.34
CA GLN A 844 5.75 -26.57 -2.47
C GLN A 844 4.65 -25.82 -3.24
N ALA A 845 4.09 -26.45 -4.26
CA ALA A 845 3.14 -25.82 -5.17
C ALA A 845 1.72 -25.88 -4.62
N ARG A 846 0.90 -24.88 -4.94
CA ARG A 846 -0.54 -24.82 -4.66
C ARG A 846 -1.26 -24.14 -5.80
N ALA A 847 -2.46 -24.60 -6.15
CA ALA A 847 -3.25 -23.95 -7.19
C ALA A 847 -3.58 -22.49 -6.82
N ASP A 848 -3.72 -21.62 -7.82
CA ASP A 848 -4.09 -20.21 -7.66
C ASP A 848 -3.13 -19.40 -6.74
N ASP A 849 -1.87 -19.83 -6.63
CA ASP A 849 -0.84 -19.23 -5.78
C ASP A 849 0.46 -18.96 -6.57
N PRO A 850 1.26 -17.93 -6.22
CA PRO A 850 2.57 -17.66 -6.84
C PRO A 850 3.50 -18.88 -6.95
N THR A 851 3.43 -19.81 -6.00
CA THR A 851 4.19 -21.08 -6.04
C THR A 851 3.86 -21.97 -7.25
N ALA A 852 2.66 -21.87 -7.84
CA ALA A 852 2.31 -22.57 -9.08
C ALA A 852 3.12 -22.10 -10.30
N LEU A 853 3.59 -20.84 -10.29
CA LEU A 853 4.48 -20.35 -11.33
C LEU A 853 5.91 -20.89 -11.17
N ASP A 854 6.38 -21.01 -9.93
CA ASP A 854 7.66 -21.65 -9.64
C ASP A 854 7.62 -23.13 -10.06
N ASP A 855 6.48 -23.81 -9.87
CA ASP A 855 6.24 -25.16 -10.40
C ASP A 855 6.20 -25.21 -11.94
N LEU A 856 5.69 -24.17 -12.63
CA LEU A 856 5.81 -24.06 -14.09
C LEU A 856 7.28 -23.94 -14.56
N TRP A 857 8.13 -23.28 -13.78
CA TRP A 857 9.56 -23.25 -14.04
C TRP A 857 10.18 -24.64 -13.79
N HIS A 858 9.88 -25.26 -12.65
CA HIS A 858 10.32 -26.62 -12.32
C HIS A 858 9.88 -27.63 -13.38
N THR A 859 8.71 -27.44 -13.99
CA THR A 859 8.19 -28.24 -15.10
C THR A 859 9.12 -28.25 -16.32
N ALA A 860 9.67 -27.10 -16.71
CA ALA A 860 10.63 -27.07 -17.81
C ALA A 860 11.91 -27.84 -17.46
N VAL A 861 12.40 -27.69 -16.23
CA VAL A 861 13.60 -28.39 -15.73
C VAL A 861 13.36 -29.91 -15.72
N ASN A 862 12.23 -30.35 -15.16
CA ASN A 862 11.82 -31.75 -15.11
C ASN A 862 11.60 -32.34 -16.51
N GLY A 863 11.06 -31.57 -17.44
CA GLY A 863 10.89 -31.96 -18.83
C GLY A 863 12.09 -31.73 -19.74
N ARG A 864 13.25 -31.32 -19.20
CA ARG A 864 14.50 -31.02 -19.95
C ARG A 864 14.39 -29.93 -21.02
N GLY A 865 13.35 -29.11 -20.99
CA GLY A 865 13.26 -27.87 -21.75
C GLY A 865 13.69 -26.67 -20.92
N THR A 866 13.39 -25.47 -21.40
CA THR A 866 13.75 -24.21 -20.75
C THR A 866 12.48 -23.43 -20.43
N TYR A 867 12.48 -22.76 -19.28
CA TYR A 867 11.41 -21.87 -18.85
C TYR A 867 11.71 -20.46 -19.34
N PHE A 868 10.70 -19.78 -19.88
CA PHE A 868 10.77 -18.39 -20.31
C PHE A 868 9.71 -17.57 -19.58
N SER A 869 10.12 -16.50 -18.92
CA SER A 869 9.20 -15.48 -18.39
C SER A 869 9.15 -14.31 -19.36
N ALA A 870 8.01 -14.08 -19.99
CA ALA A 870 7.81 -13.02 -20.96
C ALA A 870 6.87 -11.95 -20.38
N ARG A 871 7.34 -10.70 -20.29
CA ARG A 871 6.56 -9.58 -19.74
C ARG A 871 6.02 -8.65 -20.82
N ASP A 872 6.50 -8.81 -22.05
CA ASP A 872 6.22 -7.94 -23.18
C ASP A 872 6.26 -8.72 -24.50
N PRO A 873 5.75 -8.15 -25.60
CA PRO A 873 5.68 -8.86 -26.88
C PRO A 873 7.03 -9.28 -27.45
N VAL A 874 8.11 -8.53 -27.17
CA VAL A 874 9.45 -8.82 -27.70
C VAL A 874 10.05 -10.00 -26.96
N SER A 875 10.02 -9.98 -25.62
CA SER A 875 10.48 -11.12 -24.80
C SER A 875 9.65 -12.38 -25.08
N LEU A 876 8.34 -12.24 -25.35
CA LEU A 876 7.48 -13.36 -25.75
C LEU A 876 7.90 -13.98 -27.09
N TYR A 877 8.07 -13.16 -28.12
CA TYR A 877 8.56 -13.62 -29.42
C TYR A 877 9.93 -14.29 -29.30
N GLN A 878 10.86 -13.68 -28.56
CA GLN A 878 12.21 -14.21 -28.38
C GLN A 878 12.21 -15.53 -27.61
N GLY A 879 11.43 -15.65 -26.51
CA GLY A 879 11.31 -16.88 -25.75
C GLY A 879 10.80 -18.04 -26.62
N LEU A 880 9.75 -17.80 -27.41
CA LEU A 880 9.21 -18.81 -28.33
C LEU A 880 10.19 -19.15 -29.46
N ALA A 881 10.83 -18.15 -30.06
CA ALA A 881 11.83 -18.37 -31.11
C ALA A 881 13.04 -19.17 -30.59
N ASN A 882 13.48 -18.89 -29.36
CA ASN A 882 14.57 -19.62 -28.70
C ASN A 882 14.16 -21.05 -28.32
N ALA A 883 12.94 -21.27 -27.84
CA ALA A 883 12.41 -22.61 -27.60
C ALA A 883 12.40 -23.44 -28.89
N LEU A 884 11.87 -22.86 -29.98
CA LEU A 884 11.83 -23.49 -31.30
C LEU A 884 13.23 -23.74 -31.89
N ALA A 885 14.19 -22.83 -31.68
CA ALA A 885 15.56 -23.01 -32.11
C ALA A 885 16.30 -24.09 -31.28
N SER A 886 15.98 -24.23 -30.00
CA SER A 886 16.54 -25.28 -29.12
C SER A 886 16.02 -26.68 -29.49
N VAL A 887 14.88 -26.72 -30.17
CA VAL A 887 14.22 -27.89 -30.78
C VAL A 887 14.77 -28.21 -32.18
N ALA A 888 15.63 -27.36 -32.76
CA ALA A 888 16.17 -27.58 -34.10
C ALA A 888 16.77 -28.98 -34.23
N ILE A 889 16.51 -29.61 -35.39
CA ILE A 889 16.79 -31.02 -35.71
C ILE A 889 18.10 -31.44 -35.05
N ARG A 890 18.00 -32.17 -33.92
CA ARG A 890 19.15 -32.91 -33.43
C ARG A 890 19.28 -34.04 -34.40
N THR A 891 20.17 -33.86 -35.37
CA THR A 891 20.53 -34.88 -36.33
C THR A 891 21.09 -36.05 -35.52
N GLY A 892 20.22 -37.00 -35.18
CA GLY A 892 20.62 -38.38 -35.01
C GLY A 892 21.43 -38.74 -36.25
N SER A 893 22.65 -39.22 -36.02
CA SER A 893 23.69 -39.38 -37.03
C SER A 893 23.16 -39.94 -38.36
N ALA A 894 22.92 -39.06 -39.33
CA ALA A 894 22.67 -39.41 -40.72
C ALA A 894 23.01 -38.20 -41.60
N ALA A 895 24.28 -37.80 -41.63
CA ALA A 895 24.77 -37.03 -42.75
C ALA A 895 24.74 -37.93 -43.99
N ALA A 896 24.05 -37.50 -45.05
CA ALA A 896 23.90 -38.21 -46.30
C ALA A 896 25.25 -38.77 -46.80
N SER A 897 25.24 -40.02 -47.28
CA SER A 897 26.38 -40.57 -48.03
C SER A 897 26.64 -39.68 -49.25
N SER A 898 27.80 -39.02 -49.28
CA SER A 898 28.25 -38.36 -50.51
C SER A 898 28.83 -39.43 -51.44
N THR A 899 28.19 -39.66 -52.59
CA THR A 899 28.79 -40.47 -53.65
C THR A 899 29.75 -39.60 -54.46
N SER A 900 31.00 -40.03 -54.59
CA SER A 900 31.98 -39.33 -55.42
C SER A 900 31.74 -39.61 -56.90
N SER A 901 31.03 -38.71 -57.60
CA SER A 901 30.96 -38.53 -59.08
C SER A 901 30.46 -39.70 -59.97
N PRO A 902 29.67 -39.46 -61.05
CA PRO A 902 28.91 -40.49 -61.77
C PRO A 902 29.64 -41.18 -62.95
N ASN A 903 30.97 -41.33 -62.94
CA ASN A 903 31.70 -41.99 -64.04
C ASN A 903 32.29 -43.34 -63.62
N ILE A 904 31.48 -44.39 -63.72
CA ILE A 904 31.95 -45.77 -63.64
C ILE A 904 32.56 -46.14 -64.99
N THR A 905 33.87 -46.37 -65.03
CA THR A 905 34.56 -46.96 -66.19
C THR A 905 34.58 -48.48 -66.05
N GLN A 906 34.73 -49.24 -67.15
CA GLN A 906 34.79 -50.71 -67.12
C GLN A 906 35.92 -51.29 -66.23
N THR A 907 36.82 -50.44 -65.72
CA THR A 907 37.96 -50.80 -64.87
C THR A 907 37.80 -50.45 -63.38
N ASP A 908 36.83 -49.60 -62.98
CA ASP A 908 36.57 -49.25 -61.57
C ASP A 908 35.25 -49.86 -61.10
N ARG A 909 35.31 -50.82 -60.16
CA ARG A 909 34.15 -51.62 -59.69
C ARG A 909 33.80 -51.40 -58.21
N PHE A 910 34.37 -50.39 -57.56
CA PHE A 910 34.11 -50.09 -56.15
C PHE A 910 33.35 -48.78 -56.02
N ILE A 911 32.34 -48.77 -55.15
CA ILE A 911 31.56 -47.57 -54.83
C ILE A 911 31.87 -47.26 -53.37
N TYR A 912 32.61 -46.17 -53.15
CA TYR A 912 32.94 -45.73 -51.81
C TYR A 912 31.78 -44.92 -51.25
N SER A 913 31.21 -45.39 -50.15
CA SER A 913 30.25 -44.66 -49.32
C SER A 913 30.96 -44.21 -48.04
N SER A 914 30.74 -42.97 -47.64
CA SER A 914 31.31 -42.43 -46.39
C SER A 914 30.21 -41.87 -45.50
N THR A 915 30.30 -42.14 -44.20
CA THR A 915 29.46 -41.56 -43.15
C THR A 915 30.35 -40.83 -42.14
N TYR A 916 29.85 -39.74 -41.57
CA TYR A 916 30.58 -38.92 -40.61
C TYR A 916 29.70 -38.53 -39.43
N ARG A 917 30.22 -38.68 -38.20
CA ARG A 917 29.55 -38.28 -36.96
C ARG A 917 30.17 -36.99 -36.42
N THR A 918 29.41 -35.90 -36.45
CA THR A 918 29.91 -34.55 -36.10
C THR A 918 30.27 -34.38 -34.63
N GLN A 919 29.69 -35.14 -33.70
CA GLN A 919 30.05 -35.08 -32.28
C GLN A 919 31.21 -35.98 -31.89
N LEU A 920 31.45 -37.09 -32.60
CA LEU A 920 32.49 -38.07 -32.28
C LEU A 920 33.76 -37.92 -33.13
N TRP A 921 33.74 -37.05 -34.15
CA TRP A 921 34.87 -36.80 -35.06
C TRP A 921 35.44 -38.06 -35.73
N ASP A 922 34.58 -39.05 -35.93
CA ASP A 922 34.92 -40.29 -36.62
C ASP A 922 33.98 -40.56 -37.79
N GLY A 923 34.41 -41.48 -38.65
CA GLY A 923 33.70 -41.83 -39.86
C GLY A 923 34.07 -43.23 -40.33
N GLU A 924 33.17 -43.81 -41.12
CA GLU A 924 33.33 -45.14 -41.69
C GLU A 924 33.36 -45.03 -43.22
N ILE A 925 34.23 -45.82 -43.85
CA ILE A 925 34.34 -45.93 -45.31
C ILE A 925 34.06 -47.38 -45.68
N ILE A 926 33.05 -47.59 -46.51
CA ILE A 926 32.67 -48.90 -47.04
C ILE A 926 32.92 -48.87 -48.56
N ALA A 927 33.62 -49.88 -49.09
CA ALA A 927 34.09 -49.96 -50.48
C ALA A 927 33.34 -51.00 -51.33
#